data_AF-A0A8S9LXQ1-F1
#
_entry.id   AF-A0A8S9LXQ1-F1
#
_cell.length_a   1.000
_cell.length_b   1.000
_cell.length_c   1.000
_cell.angle_alpha   90.00
_cell.angle_beta   90.00
_cell.angle_gamma   90.00
#
_symmetry.space_group_name_H-M   'P 1'
#
loop_
_entity.id
_entity.type
_entity.pdbx_description
1 polymer ?
#
loop_
_entity_poly.entity_id
_entity_poly.type
_entity_poly.pdbx_seq_one_letter_code
_entity_poly.pdbx_strand_id
1 'polypeptide(L)'
;MALSSLSFYFLCFLLFTPSIFSYSSPTSPNPNQISATSFCKNAPYPDACFHSLKLSLSINISPNILSFLLQTLKLALSEAGKLTDLLSGAGISNNLVEGQRGSLQDCKDLHHITSSVLKRSLSKIKEDANDPRKLADARAYLSAALTNKNTCLEGLDSASGPLKPKLVTSFTTTYKHVSNSLSALSKQRKANHLKTNSKTKNRRLLGLFPDWVSEKDRRFLEDSGDEYDEYEPSEILIVAADGTGNFTTINEAISFAPNMSNDRVLIYLREGEYNENIEIPSYKTNIVLIGDGSDVTFVTGNRSVGDGWTTFRSATLAVSGEGFLARDITIMNTAGPEKHQAVALRVNADFVALYRCVIDGYQDTLYTHSFRQFYRECDIYGTIDYIFGNAAVVFQGCNIVSKLPMPGQFTVVTAQSRDSPDEDTGISMQNCSIFATEDLLNSSTRVNSYLGRPWRGYSRTVLMESFIDEFINVSGSTGRVITLWVTKMRLTSRQRSLSPAVDVETLNPNATVAKDGSGNFTTINDALKAMPEKYEGRYIIYVKQGVYDESVTVDKKKANLTMVGDGSQKTIVTGNKSHAKKIRTFLTATFVAQGEGFMAQSMGFRNTAGPDEHQAVAIRVQSDRSVFLNCRFEGFQDTLYAYTHRQYYRSCVIVGTVDFIFGDAAAIFQNCNIFIRKGLSGQKNTVSAQGRVDKFQTTGFVIHKCKITANEDLKPVKAEYKSYLGRPWKNYSRTIVMESTIEDVIDPIGWLRWEETDFAIDTLYYAEYKNKGPSGDTASRVTWPGFKVINKEEALNYTVGPFLQGDWINALEARSKLEELVPKFHPFRYKDLPVTAYGSMERLMLLYHNVSKRETSSGIIHNSSNCLENVFTSAAEDTWGVQVYPVGPLYMTDSATTCPSLFEEERNCLEWLDKQETNSVIYISMGSLAMTQKKEFVEMAMGLVQSNQPFLWVIRPGSITGQNSVDSLPEQFSQALTHGDRAFVVSWAPQKEVLRHRAVGGFWNHCGWNSSLESISCGVPMICRPYSGDQRVNTRLMTHVWQTAFEVEGELEREIVETAVRKLIVGDEGKEMRRRAIELKKQVEDSVRIGGSSYSALMSLVDSIMAL
;
A
#
# COMPACT_ATOMS: atom_id res chain seq x y z
N MET A 1 28.20 -64.54 36.83
CA MET A 1 28.93 -63.78 35.80
C MET A 1 28.57 -62.31 36.06
N ALA A 2 29.42 -61.43 36.60
CA ALA A 2 30.83 -61.13 36.28
C ALA A 2 30.97 -60.72 34.80
N LEU A 3 31.60 -59.61 34.37
CA LEU A 3 32.53 -58.64 34.99
C LEU A 3 32.01 -57.19 34.80
N SER A 4 32.32 -56.10 35.52
CA SER A 4 33.16 -55.73 36.69
C SER A 4 34.69 -55.95 36.62
N SER A 5 35.59 -54.96 36.75
CA SER A 5 35.47 -53.54 37.16
C SER A 5 36.86 -52.89 37.32
N LEU A 6 36.96 -51.55 37.38
CA LEU A 6 38.00 -50.78 38.12
C LEU A 6 39.46 -50.89 37.58
N SER A 7 40.45 -50.06 37.95
CA SER A 7 40.57 -49.15 39.10
C SER A 7 41.71 -48.10 38.96
N PHE A 8 41.59 -47.00 39.71
CA PHE A 8 42.69 -46.20 40.34
C PHE A 8 43.69 -45.47 39.40
N TYR A 9 44.12 -44.24 39.69
CA TYR A 9 44.79 -43.90 40.95
C TYR A 9 44.42 -42.55 41.56
N PHE A 10 44.19 -42.61 42.88
CA PHE A 10 44.22 -41.48 43.79
C PHE A 10 45.52 -41.60 44.59
N LEU A 11 46.47 -40.66 44.45
CA LEU A 11 47.62 -40.58 45.35
C LEU A 11 48.24 -39.18 45.36
N CYS A 12 47.91 -38.36 46.37
CA CYS A 12 48.94 -37.79 47.24
C CYS A 12 48.35 -37.18 48.51
N PHE A 13 48.94 -37.60 49.62
CA PHE A 13 48.64 -37.26 51.00
C PHE A 13 48.86 -35.78 51.36
N LEU A 14 48.08 -35.33 52.35
CA LEU A 14 48.44 -34.41 53.45
C LEU A 14 49.42 -33.25 53.21
N LEU A 15 48.93 -32.02 53.35
CA LEU A 15 49.53 -31.04 54.26
C LEU A 15 48.46 -30.17 54.97
N PHE A 16 48.52 -30.17 56.30
CA PHE A 16 48.02 -29.19 57.28
C PHE A 16 46.53 -28.78 57.40
N THR A 17 45.82 -29.57 58.23
CA THR A 17 45.15 -29.15 59.50
C THR A 17 43.90 -28.22 59.52
N PRO A 18 43.04 -28.32 60.56
CA PRO A 18 41.63 -27.95 60.47
C PRO A 18 41.25 -26.68 61.25
N SER A 19 40.03 -26.20 61.03
CA SER A 19 39.27 -25.44 62.05
C SER A 19 37.77 -25.68 61.89
N ILE A 20 37.19 -26.31 62.92
CA ILE A 20 35.75 -26.45 63.09
C ILE A 20 35.17 -25.06 63.37
N PHE A 21 34.17 -24.62 62.60
CA PHE A 21 33.19 -23.65 63.09
C PHE A 21 31.77 -23.99 62.62
N SER A 22 31.00 -24.44 63.60
CA SER A 22 29.56 -24.18 63.79
C SER A 22 28.69 -24.01 62.54
N TYR A 23 27.91 -25.03 62.22
CA TYR A 23 26.64 -24.85 61.54
C TYR A 23 25.70 -24.03 62.45
N SER A 24 25.75 -22.71 62.37
CA SER A 24 24.61 -21.88 62.74
C SER A 24 23.47 -22.24 61.79
N SER A 25 22.35 -22.71 62.32
CA SER A 25 21.13 -22.91 61.54
C SER A 25 20.88 -21.67 60.67
N PRO A 26 20.70 -21.79 59.34
CA PRO A 26 20.20 -20.67 58.58
C PRO A 26 18.83 -20.34 59.14
N THR A 27 18.70 -19.12 59.67
CA THR A 27 17.42 -18.55 60.07
C THR A 27 16.45 -18.76 58.92
N SER A 28 15.24 -19.25 59.24
CA SER A 28 14.21 -19.48 58.22
C SER A 28 14.04 -18.18 57.42
N PRO A 29 14.24 -18.21 56.07
CA PRO A 29 14.24 -16.99 55.29
C PRO A 29 12.90 -16.29 55.49
N ASN A 30 12.94 -15.01 55.87
CA ASN A 30 11.77 -14.21 56.22
C ASN A 30 10.69 -14.40 55.13
N PRO A 31 9.41 -14.71 55.46
CA PRO A 31 8.37 -14.90 54.45
C PRO A 31 8.29 -13.78 53.41
N ASN A 32 8.58 -12.53 53.80
CA ASN A 32 8.66 -11.40 52.89
C ASN A 32 9.86 -11.48 51.91
N GLN A 33 10.99 -12.06 52.32
CA GLN A 33 12.17 -12.29 51.48
C GLN A 33 11.93 -13.40 50.44
N ILE A 34 11.19 -14.45 50.80
CA ILE A 34 10.72 -15.48 49.84
C ILE A 34 9.72 -14.84 48.87
N SER A 35 8.79 -14.02 49.37
CA SER A 35 7.81 -13.29 48.55
C SER A 35 8.47 -12.35 47.54
N ALA A 36 9.47 -11.56 47.95
CA ALA A 36 10.26 -10.71 47.05
C ALA A 36 11.05 -11.51 46.01
N THR A 37 11.57 -12.70 46.37
CA THR A 37 12.21 -13.61 45.41
C THR A 37 11.24 -14.07 44.32
N SER A 38 10.04 -14.48 44.71
CA SER A 38 8.99 -14.86 43.77
C SER A 38 8.57 -13.68 42.87
N PHE A 39 8.41 -12.49 43.47
CA PHE A 39 8.02 -11.26 42.77
C PHE A 39 9.07 -10.81 41.72
N CYS A 40 10.35 -10.79 42.09
CA CYS A 40 11.43 -10.32 41.22
C CYS A 40 11.91 -11.34 40.17
N LYS A 41 11.56 -12.63 40.31
CA LYS A 41 11.96 -13.70 39.37
C LYS A 41 11.68 -13.38 37.90
N ASN A 42 10.58 -12.68 37.63
CA ASN A 42 10.13 -12.34 36.27
C ASN A 42 10.41 -10.88 35.89
N ALA A 43 11.30 -10.17 36.60
CA ALA A 43 11.74 -8.82 36.23
C ALA A 43 12.91 -8.89 35.22
N PRO A 44 13.07 -7.92 34.29
CA PRO A 44 14.21 -7.89 33.36
C PRO A 44 15.57 -7.94 34.05
N TYR A 45 15.69 -7.33 35.23
CA TYR A 45 16.89 -7.38 36.07
C TYR A 45 16.52 -7.78 37.50
N PRO A 46 16.49 -9.08 37.83
CA PRO A 46 16.06 -9.57 39.14
C PRO A 46 16.85 -8.96 40.31
N ASP A 47 18.18 -8.88 40.22
CA ASP A 47 19.02 -8.34 41.32
C ASP A 47 18.74 -6.86 41.60
N ALA A 48 18.53 -6.06 40.55
CA ALA A 48 18.15 -4.65 40.69
C ALA A 48 16.71 -4.51 41.22
N CYS A 49 15.82 -5.47 40.91
CA CYS A 49 14.48 -5.55 41.48
C CYS A 49 14.53 -5.85 42.99
N PHE A 50 15.33 -6.85 43.39
CA PHE A 50 15.59 -7.19 44.79
C PHE A 50 16.17 -6.01 45.58
N HIS A 51 17.20 -5.37 45.03
CA HIS A 51 17.80 -4.19 45.66
C HIS A 51 16.75 -3.08 45.83
N SER A 52 15.85 -2.91 44.86
CA SER A 52 14.74 -1.94 44.95
C SER A 52 13.76 -2.23 46.09
N LEU A 53 13.58 -3.50 46.48
CA LEU A 53 12.69 -3.91 47.57
C LEU A 53 13.38 -3.98 48.94
N LYS A 54 14.71 -3.84 49.02
CA LYS A 54 15.50 -4.03 50.26
C LYS A 54 14.98 -3.19 51.43
N LEU A 55 14.52 -1.96 51.16
CA LEU A 55 13.92 -1.09 52.17
C LEU A 55 12.56 -1.62 52.66
N SER A 56 11.66 -2.03 51.77
CA SER A 56 10.38 -2.67 52.14
C SER A 56 10.56 -3.92 52.98
N LEU A 57 11.57 -4.72 52.64
CA LEU A 57 11.93 -5.95 53.36
C LEU A 57 12.44 -5.65 54.77
N SER A 58 13.21 -4.57 54.96
CA SER A 58 13.67 -4.15 56.29
C SER A 58 12.55 -3.63 57.21
N ILE A 59 11.39 -3.26 56.66
CA ILE A 59 10.21 -2.79 57.40
C ILE A 59 9.02 -3.76 57.33
N ASN A 60 9.25 -5.02 56.93
CA ASN A 60 8.27 -6.11 56.86
C ASN A 60 7.00 -5.85 56.02
N ILE A 61 7.05 -4.94 55.04
CA ILE A 61 5.93 -4.72 54.12
C ILE A 61 6.01 -5.71 52.95
N SER A 62 4.93 -6.48 52.74
CA SER A 62 4.84 -7.40 51.59
C SER A 62 4.84 -6.64 50.25
N PRO A 63 5.63 -7.08 49.26
CA PRO A 63 5.78 -6.36 47.99
C PRO A 63 4.49 -6.36 47.17
N ASN A 64 4.08 -5.20 46.65
CA ASN A 64 3.03 -5.07 45.65
C ASN A 64 3.53 -4.24 44.46
N ILE A 65 2.84 -4.33 43.32
CA ILE A 65 3.31 -3.74 42.06
C ILE A 65 3.53 -2.22 42.18
N LEU A 66 2.66 -1.51 42.89
CA LEU A 66 2.75 -0.06 43.04
C LEU A 66 3.86 0.37 44.01
N SER A 67 4.00 -0.31 45.16
CA SER A 67 5.08 -0.02 46.11
C SER A 67 6.46 -0.33 45.50
N PHE A 68 6.57 -1.42 44.75
CA PHE A 68 7.75 -1.74 43.94
C PHE A 68 8.05 -0.65 42.92
N LEU A 69 7.08 -0.28 42.08
CA LEU A 69 7.23 0.71 41.02
C LEU A 69 7.71 2.07 41.56
N LEU A 70 7.10 2.55 42.64
CA LEU A 70 7.51 3.79 43.30
C LEU A 70 8.92 3.73 43.91
N GLN A 71 9.37 2.56 44.38
CA GLN A 71 10.70 2.39 44.96
C GLN A 71 11.78 2.25 43.88
N THR A 72 11.53 1.44 42.85
CA THR A 72 12.49 1.22 41.77
C THR A 72 12.68 2.49 40.93
N LEU A 73 11.62 3.30 40.74
CA LEU A 73 11.72 4.61 40.07
C LEU A 73 12.43 5.68 40.91
N LYS A 74 12.27 5.68 42.24
CA LYS A 74 13.07 6.54 43.15
C LYS A 74 14.56 6.18 43.08
N LEU A 75 14.89 4.89 42.99
CA LEU A 75 16.29 4.45 42.83
C LEU A 75 16.84 4.80 41.45
N ALA A 76 16.06 4.65 40.38
CA ALA A 76 16.45 5.13 39.05
C ALA A 76 16.80 6.63 39.06
N LEU A 77 16.01 7.45 39.76
CA LEU A 77 16.30 8.88 39.94
C LEU A 77 17.56 9.15 40.78
N SER A 78 17.83 8.34 41.80
CA SER A 78 19.04 8.44 42.63
C SER A 78 20.31 8.11 41.83
N GLU A 79 20.31 6.99 41.10
CA GLU A 79 21.44 6.62 40.24
C GLU A 79 21.62 7.60 39.06
N ALA A 80 20.52 8.12 38.50
CA ALA A 80 20.56 9.19 37.49
C ALA A 80 21.20 10.48 38.03
N GLY A 81 21.01 10.80 39.31
CA GLY A 81 21.72 11.87 40.00
C GLY A 81 23.25 11.67 39.93
N LYS A 82 23.74 10.52 40.40
CA LYS A 82 25.18 10.19 40.36
C LYS A 82 25.76 10.19 38.94
N LEU A 83 24.98 9.77 37.95
CA LEU A 83 25.37 9.81 36.54
C LEU A 83 25.47 11.25 36.01
N THR A 84 24.65 12.17 36.51
CA THR A 84 24.74 13.61 36.20
C THR A 84 26.07 14.18 36.69
N ASP A 85 26.48 13.85 37.92
CA ASP A 85 27.75 14.29 38.49
C ASP A 85 28.94 13.76 37.67
N LEU A 86 28.89 12.47 37.29
CA LEU A 86 29.91 11.81 36.47
C LEU A 86 30.03 12.43 35.07
N LEU A 87 28.91 12.71 34.40
CA LEU A 87 28.86 13.37 33.09
C LEU A 87 29.33 14.83 33.13
N SER A 88 29.10 15.52 34.26
CA SER A 88 29.56 16.90 34.47
C SER A 88 31.10 16.97 34.56
N GLY A 89 31.72 16.02 35.27
CA GLY A 89 33.18 15.91 35.34
C GLY A 89 33.86 15.38 34.07
N ALA A 90 33.11 14.72 33.18
CA ALA A 90 33.66 13.98 32.04
C ALA A 90 34.31 14.85 30.95
N GLY A 91 34.03 16.16 30.90
CA GLY A 91 34.61 17.11 29.93
C GLY A 91 35.74 17.99 30.48
N ILE A 92 36.07 17.88 31.77
CA ILE A 92 37.04 18.77 32.46
C ILE A 92 38.46 18.16 32.46
N SER A 93 38.59 16.90 32.07
CA SER A 93 39.87 16.18 32.04
C SER A 93 40.01 15.38 30.74
N ASN A 94 41.23 15.28 30.21
CA ASN A 94 41.57 14.57 28.96
C ASN A 94 41.46 13.02 29.07
N ASN A 95 40.49 12.53 29.84
CA ASN A 95 40.29 11.13 30.22
C ASN A 95 39.25 10.40 29.35
N LEU A 96 38.66 11.09 28.39
CA LEU A 96 37.78 10.57 27.35
C LEU A 96 38.15 11.24 26.03
N VAL A 97 38.41 10.43 25.00
CA VAL A 97 38.66 10.89 23.63
C VAL A 97 37.47 10.45 22.78
N GLU A 98 36.72 11.40 22.23
CA GLU A 98 35.57 11.09 21.38
C GLU A 98 36.04 10.60 20.00
N GLY A 99 35.43 9.52 19.49
CA GLY A 99 35.66 9.06 18.11
C GLY A 99 34.81 9.79 17.07
N GLN A 100 33.73 10.44 17.53
CA GLN A 100 32.86 11.32 16.75
C GLN A 100 32.56 12.59 17.57
N ARG A 101 32.45 13.73 16.90
CA ARG A 101 32.27 15.04 17.52
C ARG A 101 30.94 15.11 18.28
N GLY A 102 31.03 15.25 19.60
CA GLY A 102 29.87 15.48 20.47
C GLY A 102 29.24 14.23 21.08
N SER A 103 29.83 13.04 20.98
CA SER A 103 29.34 11.82 21.64
C SER A 103 29.03 12.00 23.15
N LEU A 104 29.89 12.70 23.88
CA LEU A 104 29.68 13.03 25.29
C LEU A 104 28.57 14.06 25.49
N GLN A 105 28.42 15.00 24.55
CA GLN A 105 27.35 16.00 24.61
C GLN A 105 25.98 15.35 24.34
N ASP A 106 25.90 14.39 23.41
CA ASP A 106 24.71 13.57 23.19
C ASP A 106 24.31 12.84 24.47
N CYS A 107 25.28 12.20 25.14
CA CYS A 107 25.04 11.57 26.43
C CYS A 107 24.54 12.55 27.51
N LYS A 108 25.04 13.78 27.55
CA LYS A 108 24.57 14.81 28.49
C LYS A 108 23.12 15.22 28.20
N ASP A 109 22.80 15.51 26.94
CA ASP A 109 21.48 16.02 26.53
C ASP A 109 20.41 14.92 26.66
N LEU A 110 20.73 13.70 26.22
CA LEU A 110 19.88 12.50 26.34
C LEU A 110 19.63 12.11 27.82
N HIS A 111 20.64 12.26 28.68
CA HIS A 111 20.52 12.04 30.12
C HIS A 111 19.74 13.15 30.83
N HIS A 112 19.88 14.40 30.39
CA HIS A 112 19.09 15.53 30.90
C HIS A 112 17.59 15.32 30.61
N ILE A 113 17.24 14.99 29.37
CA ILE A 113 15.87 14.64 28.95
C ILE A 113 15.36 13.44 29.77
N THR A 114 16.17 12.37 29.91
CA THR A 114 15.83 11.22 30.76
C THR A 114 15.49 11.65 32.19
N SER A 115 16.35 12.45 32.80
CA SER A 115 16.23 12.86 34.20
C SER A 115 14.95 13.70 34.43
N SER A 116 14.54 14.49 33.44
CA SER A 116 13.25 15.19 33.45
C SER A 116 12.07 14.21 33.39
N VAL A 117 12.06 13.27 32.43
CA VAL A 117 10.92 12.38 32.24
C VAL A 117 10.78 11.31 33.33
N LEU A 118 11.87 10.89 33.98
CA LEU A 118 11.81 10.05 35.19
C LEU A 118 11.10 10.76 36.35
N LYS A 119 11.32 12.07 36.54
CA LYS A 119 10.61 12.89 37.55
C LYS A 119 9.13 12.99 37.20
N ARG A 120 8.79 13.22 35.92
CA ARG A 120 7.39 13.26 35.43
C ARG A 120 6.68 11.93 35.65
N SER A 121 7.28 10.80 35.29
CA SER A 121 6.72 9.47 35.56
C SER A 121 6.42 9.27 37.05
N LEU A 122 7.35 9.67 37.93
CA LEU A 122 7.13 9.54 39.38
C LEU A 122 5.96 10.42 39.87
N SER A 123 5.77 11.62 39.32
CA SER A 123 4.61 12.46 39.62
C SER A 123 3.31 11.78 39.18
N LYS A 124 3.22 11.39 37.90
CA LYS A 124 2.01 10.79 37.32
C LYS A 124 1.56 9.52 38.07
N ILE A 125 2.50 8.66 38.47
CA ILE A 125 2.23 7.44 39.25
C ILE A 125 1.81 7.76 40.70
N LYS A 126 2.36 8.81 41.32
CA LYS A 126 1.98 9.24 42.68
C LYS A 126 0.60 9.89 42.74
N GLU A 127 0.24 10.68 41.72
CA GLU A 127 -1.02 11.42 41.69
C GLU A 127 -2.23 10.48 41.57
N ASP A 128 -2.21 9.55 40.61
CA ASP A 128 -3.21 8.49 40.49
C ASP A 128 -2.62 7.28 39.76
N ALA A 129 -2.37 6.20 40.52
CA ALA A 129 -1.85 4.94 40.01
C ALA A 129 -2.91 4.06 39.30
N ASN A 130 -4.15 4.52 39.20
CA ASN A 130 -5.27 3.84 38.54
C ASN A 130 -5.72 4.53 37.24
N ASP A 131 -5.45 5.83 37.01
CA ASP A 131 -5.78 6.50 35.74
C ASP A 131 -4.98 5.86 34.57
N PRO A 132 -5.64 5.19 33.61
CA PRO A 132 -4.96 4.52 32.51
C PRO A 132 -4.12 5.47 31.63
N ARG A 133 -4.47 6.76 31.56
CA ARG A 133 -3.74 7.78 30.79
C ARG A 133 -2.42 8.14 31.46
N LYS A 134 -2.44 8.38 32.78
CA LYS A 134 -1.22 8.67 33.56
C LYS A 134 -0.23 7.50 33.51
N LEU A 135 -0.73 6.27 33.56
CA LEU A 135 0.08 5.06 33.38
C LEU A 135 0.63 4.93 31.95
N ALA A 136 -0.12 5.33 30.92
CA ALA A 136 0.35 5.32 29.54
C ALA A 136 1.45 6.38 29.29
N ASP A 137 1.29 7.59 29.80
CA ASP A 137 2.33 8.64 29.77
C ASP A 137 3.61 8.16 30.45
N ALA A 138 3.50 7.60 31.67
CA ALA A 138 4.65 7.10 32.41
C ALA A 138 5.41 5.99 31.66
N ARG A 139 4.73 5.15 30.87
CA ARG A 139 5.38 4.17 29.98
C ARG A 139 6.09 4.81 28.80
N ALA A 140 5.46 5.79 28.13
CA ALA A 140 6.06 6.49 27.00
C ALA A 140 7.38 7.16 27.44
N TYR A 141 7.35 7.85 28.57
CA TYR A 141 8.52 8.45 29.22
C TYR A 141 9.62 7.43 29.58
N LEU A 142 9.26 6.26 30.13
CA LEU A 142 10.25 5.22 30.48
C LEU A 142 10.84 4.52 29.24
N SER A 143 10.06 4.36 28.16
CA SER A 143 10.56 3.82 26.88
C SER A 143 11.51 4.81 26.20
N ALA A 144 11.16 6.11 26.21
CA ALA A 144 12.05 7.18 25.76
C ALA A 144 13.36 7.23 26.55
N ALA A 145 13.31 7.10 27.88
CA ALA A 145 14.52 7.00 28.70
C ALA A 145 15.42 5.82 28.29
N LEU A 146 14.88 4.61 28.08
CA LEU A 146 15.66 3.45 27.62
C LEU A 146 16.27 3.66 26.23
N THR A 147 15.57 4.41 25.37
CA THR A 147 16.05 4.78 24.03
C THR A 147 17.20 5.78 24.11
N ASN A 148 17.05 6.86 24.89
CA ASN A 148 18.09 7.84 25.17
C ASN A 148 19.39 7.17 25.70
N LYS A 149 19.27 6.15 26.55
CA LYS A 149 20.41 5.33 26.99
C LYS A 149 21.07 4.56 25.84
N ASN A 150 20.29 3.93 24.96
CA ASN A 150 20.83 3.17 23.83
C ASN A 150 21.66 4.08 22.90
N THR A 151 21.10 5.22 22.48
CA THR A 151 21.77 6.16 21.57
C THR A 151 23.03 6.80 22.19
N CYS A 152 23.03 7.11 23.49
CA CYS A 152 24.25 7.54 24.18
C CYS A 152 25.34 6.45 24.19
N LEU A 153 24.97 5.19 24.48
CA LEU A 153 25.94 4.09 24.49
C LEU A 153 26.53 3.83 23.10
N GLU A 154 25.72 3.87 22.05
CA GLU A 154 26.15 3.78 20.65
C GLU A 154 27.15 4.91 20.30
N GLY A 155 26.87 6.16 20.72
CA GLY A 155 27.80 7.29 20.55
C GLY A 155 29.12 7.11 21.31
N LEU A 156 29.10 6.45 22.48
CA LEU A 156 30.29 6.12 23.27
C LEU A 156 31.07 4.91 22.76
N ASP A 157 30.52 4.08 21.87
CA ASP A 157 31.23 2.92 21.33
C ASP A 157 32.46 3.33 20.49
N SER A 158 32.39 4.48 19.80
CA SER A 158 33.53 5.09 19.09
C SER A 158 34.57 5.75 20.01
N ALA A 159 34.19 6.11 21.25
CA ALA A 159 35.07 6.81 22.18
C ALA A 159 36.12 5.89 22.83
N SER A 160 37.20 6.47 23.35
CA SER A 160 38.27 5.76 24.06
C SER A 160 38.73 6.51 25.32
N GLY A 161 39.57 5.89 26.15
CA GLY A 161 40.12 6.47 27.38
C GLY A 161 39.56 5.89 28.69
N PRO A 162 40.23 6.15 29.82
CA PRO A 162 39.97 5.49 31.12
C PRO A 162 38.59 5.80 31.72
N LEU A 163 37.88 6.83 31.25
CA LEU A 163 36.56 7.18 31.76
C LEU A 163 35.42 6.36 31.12
N LYS A 164 35.59 5.86 29.88
CA LYS A 164 34.54 5.12 29.14
C LYS A 164 33.96 3.93 29.92
N PRO A 165 34.76 3.01 30.52
CA PRO A 165 34.20 1.88 31.27
C PRO A 165 33.36 2.30 32.48
N LYS A 166 33.73 3.41 33.15
CA LYS A 166 32.98 3.96 34.29
C LYS A 166 31.64 4.54 33.84
N LEU A 167 31.62 5.30 32.73
CA LEU A 167 30.39 5.82 32.13
C LEU A 167 29.45 4.69 31.71
N VAL A 168 29.93 3.74 30.90
CA VAL A 168 29.14 2.58 30.44
C VAL A 168 28.55 1.78 31.61
N THR A 169 29.33 1.57 32.68
CA THR A 169 28.86 0.89 33.90
C THR A 169 27.78 1.70 34.64
N SER A 170 27.93 3.02 34.73
CA SER A 170 26.97 3.92 35.41
C SER A 170 25.65 4.04 34.64
N PHE A 171 25.69 4.21 33.31
CA PHE A 171 24.52 4.11 32.44
C PHE A 171 23.84 2.74 32.59
N THR A 172 24.60 1.64 32.44
CA THR A 172 24.04 0.29 32.55
C THR A 172 23.39 0.04 33.91
N THR A 173 23.95 0.56 35.01
CA THR A 173 23.38 0.40 36.35
C THR A 173 22.11 1.23 36.55
N THR A 174 22.13 2.50 36.16
CA THR A 174 20.99 3.42 36.28
C THR A 174 19.75 2.88 35.58
N TYR A 175 19.90 2.45 34.33
CA TYR A 175 18.76 2.08 33.48
C TYR A 175 18.21 0.66 33.72
N LYS A 176 18.89 -0.19 34.51
CA LYS A 176 18.29 -1.44 35.05
C LYS A 176 17.01 -1.16 35.85
N HIS A 177 17.02 -0.11 36.66
CA HIS A 177 15.86 0.31 37.45
C HIS A 177 14.74 0.90 36.57
N VAL A 178 15.09 1.60 35.49
CA VAL A 178 14.14 2.09 34.48
C VAL A 178 13.43 0.93 33.76
N SER A 179 14.19 -0.07 33.32
CA SER A 179 13.63 -1.28 32.67
C SER A 179 12.71 -2.08 33.60
N ASN A 180 13.12 -2.27 34.86
CA ASN A 180 12.27 -2.90 35.88
C ASN A 180 10.98 -2.11 36.16
N SER A 181 11.05 -0.77 36.16
CA SER A 181 9.87 0.11 36.31
C SER A 181 8.89 -0.06 35.15
N LEU A 182 9.40 -0.07 33.91
CA LEU A 182 8.58 -0.28 32.72
C LEU A 182 7.89 -1.65 32.73
N SER A 183 8.61 -2.72 33.10
CA SER A 183 8.04 -4.07 33.17
C SER A 183 6.93 -4.22 34.22
N ALA A 184 7.05 -3.53 35.37
CA ALA A 184 6.00 -3.49 36.38
C ALA A 184 4.72 -2.82 35.88
N LEU A 185 4.85 -1.66 35.23
CA LEU A 185 3.73 -0.98 34.55
C LEU A 185 3.10 -1.87 33.48
N SER A 186 3.92 -2.60 32.70
CA SER A 186 3.46 -3.52 31.66
C SER A 186 2.60 -4.68 32.20
N LYS A 187 2.92 -5.20 33.37
CA LYS A 187 2.13 -6.23 34.07
C LYS A 187 0.81 -5.69 34.65
N GLN A 188 0.80 -4.49 35.20
CA GLN A 188 -0.41 -3.88 35.80
C GLN A 188 -1.56 -3.73 34.77
N ARG A 189 -1.27 -3.34 33.52
CA ARG A 189 -2.30 -3.26 32.45
C ARG A 189 -2.91 -4.62 32.13
N LYS A 190 -2.11 -5.69 32.05
CA LYS A 190 -2.62 -7.05 31.75
C LYS A 190 -3.61 -7.52 32.82
N ALA A 191 -3.32 -7.24 34.10
CA ALA A 191 -4.23 -7.54 35.21
C ALA A 191 -5.54 -6.74 35.16
N ASN A 192 -5.50 -5.46 34.75
CA ASN A 192 -6.70 -4.62 34.63
C ASN A 192 -7.55 -4.98 33.41
N HIS A 193 -6.94 -5.33 32.28
CA HIS A 193 -7.67 -5.64 31.03
C HIS A 193 -8.54 -6.91 31.14
N LEU A 194 -8.16 -7.85 32.01
CA LEU A 194 -8.92 -9.07 32.34
C LEU A 194 -10.17 -8.80 33.20
N LYS A 195 -10.32 -7.59 33.77
CA LYS A 195 -11.46 -7.24 34.65
C LYS A 195 -12.57 -6.44 33.96
N THR A 196 -12.38 -6.01 32.71
CA THR A 196 -13.33 -5.11 32.02
C THR A 196 -13.89 -5.71 30.73
N ASN A 197 -14.91 -6.55 30.86
CA ASN A 197 -15.81 -6.91 29.74
C ASN A 197 -16.76 -5.74 29.42
N SER A 198 -16.19 -4.62 28.94
CA SER A 198 -16.95 -3.42 28.60
C SER A 198 -17.23 -3.32 27.10
N LYS A 199 -18.49 -3.04 26.78
CA LYS A 199 -19.04 -2.92 25.41
C LYS A 199 -18.17 -2.03 24.53
N THR A 200 -17.60 -2.59 23.46
CA THR A 200 -16.91 -1.83 22.42
C THR A 200 -17.92 -0.98 21.65
N LYS A 201 -17.96 0.33 21.94
CA LYS A 201 -18.58 1.32 21.05
C LYS A 201 -17.91 1.22 19.67
N ASN A 202 -18.69 1.46 18.60
CA ASN A 202 -18.23 1.52 17.21
C ASN A 202 -17.19 2.64 16.99
N ARG A 203 -15.94 2.41 17.40
CA ARG A 203 -14.79 3.25 17.02
C ARG A 203 -14.44 2.91 15.58
N ARG A 204 -14.41 3.92 14.71
CA ARG A 204 -13.84 3.79 13.36
C ARG A 204 -12.39 3.35 13.51
N LEU A 205 -11.94 2.41 12.67
CA LEU A 205 -10.60 1.82 12.78
C LEU A 205 -9.47 2.86 12.58
N LEU A 206 -9.76 3.91 11.81
CA LEU A 206 -8.87 5.02 11.51
C LEU A 206 -9.52 6.35 11.92
N GLY A 207 -8.81 7.15 12.70
CA GLY A 207 -9.12 8.54 13.01
C GLY A 207 -8.47 9.50 12.02
N LEU A 208 -8.84 10.79 12.07
CA LEU A 208 -8.20 11.83 11.26
C LEU A 208 -6.96 12.46 11.94
N PHE A 209 -6.91 12.37 13.27
CA PHE A 209 -5.80 12.79 14.13
C PHE A 209 -5.83 11.99 15.45
N PRO A 210 -4.71 11.91 16.18
CA PRO A 210 -4.68 11.44 17.56
C PRO A 210 -5.50 12.33 18.52
N ASP A 211 -6.00 11.73 19.61
CA ASP A 211 -6.76 12.45 20.66
C ASP A 211 -5.95 13.53 21.39
N TRP A 212 -4.61 13.47 21.33
CA TRP A 212 -3.72 14.45 21.95
C TRP A 212 -3.41 15.67 21.05
N VAL A 213 -3.69 15.60 19.75
CA VAL A 213 -3.67 16.80 18.88
C VAL A 213 -4.98 17.53 19.16
N SER A 214 -4.93 18.70 19.78
CA SER A 214 -6.11 19.46 20.19
C SER A 214 -6.93 19.92 18.99
N GLU A 215 -8.22 20.24 19.14
CA GLU A 215 -9.01 20.72 18.00
C GLU A 215 -8.48 22.05 17.43
N LYS A 216 -7.87 22.91 18.26
CA LYS A 216 -7.13 24.10 17.83
C LYS A 216 -5.94 23.71 16.95
N ASP A 217 -5.10 22.77 17.39
CA ASP A 217 -3.97 22.27 16.60
C ASP A 217 -4.40 21.54 15.32
N ARG A 218 -5.57 20.86 15.32
CA ARG A 218 -6.10 20.18 14.13
C ARG A 218 -6.54 21.16 13.05
N ARG A 219 -7.26 22.24 13.45
CA ARG A 219 -7.58 23.36 12.56
C ARG A 219 -6.28 23.93 12.02
N PHE A 220 -5.40 24.40 12.91
CA PHE A 220 -4.10 24.95 12.58
C PHE A 220 -3.27 24.07 11.61
N LEU A 221 -3.29 22.74 11.75
CA LEU A 221 -2.58 21.86 10.81
C LEU A 221 -3.30 21.75 9.46
N GLU A 222 -4.60 21.47 9.38
CA GLU A 222 -5.25 21.15 8.08
C GLU A 222 -5.29 22.32 7.07
N ASP A 223 -5.02 23.56 7.51
CA ASP A 223 -5.68 24.77 7.02
C ASP A 223 -4.80 25.79 6.24
N SER A 224 -4.77 25.68 4.92
CA SER A 224 -4.03 26.54 3.99
C SER A 224 -4.66 27.89 3.58
N GLY A 225 -4.89 28.80 4.55
CA GLY A 225 -5.44 30.11 4.18
C GLY A 225 -5.30 31.30 5.15
N ASP A 226 -6.40 31.62 5.82
CA ASP A 226 -6.64 32.77 6.70
C ASP A 226 -7.46 32.27 7.89
N GLU A 227 -6.76 31.94 8.97
CA GLU A 227 -7.14 32.46 10.29
C GLU A 227 -5.83 32.55 11.09
N TYR A 228 -4.99 33.54 10.75
CA TYR A 228 -4.06 34.07 11.74
C TYR A 228 -4.81 34.85 12.85
N ASP A 229 -6.11 35.12 12.68
CA ASP A 229 -6.95 35.92 13.57
C ASP A 229 -7.16 35.35 14.99
N GLU A 230 -6.68 34.13 15.30
CA GLU A 230 -6.64 33.59 16.67
C GLU A 230 -5.32 33.93 17.42
N TYR A 231 -4.40 34.69 16.80
CA TYR A 231 -3.19 35.26 17.38
C TYR A 231 -3.00 36.71 16.88
N GLU A 232 -2.57 37.64 17.73
CA GLU A 232 -2.26 38.98 17.22
C GLU A 232 -1.03 38.93 16.30
N PRO A 233 -0.95 39.70 15.19
CA PRO A 233 0.23 39.72 14.33
C PRO A 233 1.55 40.08 15.04
N SER A 234 1.47 40.69 16.23
CA SER A 234 2.58 40.95 17.16
C SER A 234 3.11 39.72 17.91
N GLU A 235 2.38 38.60 17.89
CA GLU A 235 2.74 37.34 18.56
C GLU A 235 3.40 36.32 17.60
N ILE A 236 3.46 36.64 16.30
CA ILE A 236 4.04 35.81 15.24
C ILE A 236 5.49 36.24 14.99
N LEU A 237 6.43 35.30 15.07
CA LEU A 237 7.84 35.55 14.78
C LEU A 237 8.10 35.27 13.29
N ILE A 238 8.15 36.32 12.46
CA ILE A 238 8.43 36.18 11.02
C ILE A 238 9.93 36.05 10.80
N VAL A 239 10.33 35.02 10.05
CA VAL A 239 11.69 34.79 9.55
C VAL A 239 11.67 34.94 8.04
N ALA A 240 12.60 35.72 7.50
CA ALA A 240 12.79 35.84 6.06
C ALA A 240 14.29 35.98 5.73
N ALA A 241 14.80 35.10 4.87
CA ALA A 241 16.21 35.07 4.51
C ALA A 241 16.69 36.35 3.78
N ASP A 242 15.77 37.11 3.19
CA ASP A 242 16.02 38.40 2.53
C ASP A 242 16.12 39.59 3.51
N GLY A 243 15.88 39.37 4.81
CA GLY A 243 15.87 40.40 5.84
C GLY A 243 14.56 41.19 5.98
N THR A 244 13.46 40.77 5.34
CA THR A 244 12.14 41.42 5.47
C THR A 244 11.32 40.98 6.69
N GLY A 245 11.77 39.94 7.41
CA GLY A 245 11.14 39.42 8.62
C GLY A 245 11.61 40.10 9.91
N ASN A 246 11.09 39.64 11.06
CA ASN A 246 11.62 40.01 12.37
C ASN A 246 13.03 39.42 12.61
N PHE A 247 13.32 38.28 11.99
CA PHE A 247 14.61 37.59 12.04
C PHE A 247 15.05 37.18 10.64
N THR A 248 16.37 37.09 10.44
CA THR A 248 16.98 36.53 9.23
C THR A 248 17.17 35.03 9.29
N THR A 249 17.27 34.47 10.50
CA THR A 249 17.55 33.05 10.74
C THR A 249 16.53 32.41 11.68
N ILE A 250 16.34 31.10 11.52
CA ILE A 250 15.37 30.34 12.31
C ILE A 250 15.90 30.12 13.73
N ASN A 251 17.22 29.96 13.89
CA ASN A 251 17.85 29.86 15.22
C ASN A 251 17.70 31.15 16.06
N GLU A 252 17.69 32.35 15.45
CA GLU A 252 17.40 33.61 16.17
C GLU A 252 15.97 33.63 16.71
N ALA A 253 14.97 33.28 15.88
CA ALA A 253 13.57 33.23 16.28
C ALA A 253 13.31 32.20 17.40
N ILE A 254 13.91 30.99 17.30
CA ILE A 254 13.85 29.98 18.36
C ILE A 254 14.53 30.47 19.63
N SER A 255 15.65 31.18 19.52
CA SER A 255 16.36 31.75 20.68
C SER A 255 15.51 32.79 21.41
N PHE A 256 14.81 33.64 20.66
CA PHE A 256 13.88 34.66 21.16
C PHE A 256 12.63 34.08 21.84
N ALA A 257 12.08 32.97 21.33
CA ALA A 257 10.87 32.33 21.86
C ALA A 257 10.94 32.05 23.39
N PRO A 258 9.86 32.21 24.17
CA PRO A 258 9.87 31.95 25.60
C PRO A 258 10.23 30.49 25.96
N ASN A 259 11.00 30.33 27.05
CA ASN A 259 11.33 29.01 27.59
C ASN A 259 10.15 28.46 28.42
N MET A 260 9.89 27.16 28.32
CA MET A 260 8.82 26.43 29.02
C MET A 260 7.42 27.01 28.79
N SER A 261 7.18 27.56 27.58
CA SER A 261 5.87 28.10 27.19
C SER A 261 4.78 27.03 27.26
N ASN A 262 3.67 27.33 27.92
CA ASN A 262 2.44 26.53 27.83
C ASN A 262 1.68 26.83 26.53
N ASP A 263 1.86 28.03 25.99
CA ASP A 263 1.22 28.53 24.78
C ASP A 263 2.07 28.24 23.54
N ARG A 264 1.41 28.17 22.37
CA ARG A 264 2.09 28.02 21.08
C ARG A 264 2.95 29.24 20.80
N VAL A 265 4.20 29.03 20.41
CA VAL A 265 5.05 30.10 19.85
C VAL A 265 5.18 29.87 18.36
N LEU A 266 4.56 30.73 17.57
CA LEU A 266 4.51 30.60 16.13
C LEU A 266 5.69 31.31 15.47
N ILE A 267 6.42 30.56 14.65
CA ILE A 267 7.51 31.05 13.80
C ILE A 267 7.09 30.83 12.35
N TYR A 268 6.92 31.91 11.60
CA TYR A 268 6.55 31.88 10.19
C TYR A 268 7.81 32.03 9.32
N LEU A 269 7.99 31.17 8.35
CA LEU A 269 9.12 31.14 7.44
C LEU A 269 8.64 31.57 6.04
N ARG A 270 9.20 32.66 5.52
CA ARG A 270 8.95 33.04 4.11
C ARG A 270 9.67 32.12 3.14
N GLU A 271 9.24 32.12 1.88
CA GLU A 271 9.94 31.46 0.77
C GLU A 271 11.44 31.78 0.76
N GLY A 272 12.25 30.79 0.42
CA GLY A 272 13.71 30.88 0.46
C GLY A 272 14.40 29.65 1.03
N GLU A 273 15.72 29.69 1.01
CA GLU A 273 16.59 28.62 1.52
C GLU A 273 17.31 29.06 2.80
N TYR A 274 17.01 28.39 3.92
CA TYR A 274 17.58 28.59 5.24
C TYR A 274 18.64 27.51 5.48
N ASN A 275 19.89 27.82 5.13
CA ASN A 275 21.03 26.92 5.31
C ASN A 275 21.52 26.97 6.77
N GLU A 276 20.85 26.21 7.64
CA GLU A 276 21.04 26.20 9.09
C GLU A 276 20.88 24.78 9.67
N ASN A 277 21.75 24.43 10.63
CA ASN A 277 21.43 23.35 11.57
C ASN A 277 20.66 23.93 12.75
N ILE A 278 19.39 23.56 12.86
CA ILE A 278 18.45 24.09 13.85
C ILE A 278 18.31 23.11 15.01
N GLU A 279 18.39 23.60 16.24
CA GLU A 279 18.08 22.82 17.44
C GLU A 279 16.97 23.49 18.26
N ILE A 280 15.87 22.77 18.49
CA ILE A 280 14.79 23.13 19.40
C ILE A 280 15.02 22.34 20.70
N PRO A 281 15.70 22.92 21.71
CA PRO A 281 16.07 22.21 22.93
C PRO A 281 14.85 21.88 23.80
N SER A 282 15.00 20.96 24.75
CA SER A 282 13.88 20.43 25.54
C SER A 282 13.16 21.44 26.45
N TYR A 283 13.68 22.66 26.58
CA TYR A 283 13.06 23.76 27.30
C TYR A 283 12.36 24.79 26.38
N LYS A 284 12.40 24.62 25.06
CA LYS A 284 11.60 25.39 24.09
C LYS A 284 10.37 24.55 23.71
N THR A 285 9.37 24.53 24.59
CA THR A 285 8.12 23.78 24.38
C THR A 285 7.17 24.53 23.45
N ASN A 286 6.29 23.79 22.76
CA ASN A 286 5.19 24.32 21.96
C ASN A 286 5.59 25.25 20.80
N ILE A 287 6.83 25.19 20.33
CA ILE A 287 7.28 25.87 19.09
C ILE A 287 6.52 25.33 17.88
N VAL A 288 6.20 26.21 16.95
CA VAL A 288 5.53 25.88 15.69
C VAL A 288 6.26 26.53 14.51
N LEU A 289 6.59 25.76 13.47
CA LEU A 289 7.11 26.29 12.20
C LEU A 289 6.06 26.17 11.09
N ILE A 290 5.83 27.24 10.32
CA ILE A 290 5.06 27.22 9.06
C ILE A 290 5.93 27.78 7.94
N GLY A 291 5.86 27.23 6.73
CA GLY A 291 6.40 27.84 5.52
C GLY A 291 5.32 28.39 4.58
N ASP A 292 5.71 29.30 3.66
CA ASP A 292 4.84 29.77 2.55
C ASP A 292 4.33 28.60 1.67
N GLY A 293 5.12 27.53 1.59
CA GLY A 293 4.86 26.29 0.84
C GLY A 293 6.08 25.36 0.89
N SER A 294 5.88 24.04 0.93
CA SER A 294 7.00 23.09 1.04
C SER A 294 7.85 23.01 -0.22
N ASP A 295 7.32 23.42 -1.37
CA ASP A 295 8.02 23.56 -2.65
C ASP A 295 8.80 24.89 -2.81
N VAL A 296 8.66 25.83 -1.86
CA VAL A 296 9.36 27.14 -1.87
C VAL A 296 10.12 27.48 -0.58
N THR A 297 9.86 26.78 0.52
CA THR A 297 10.48 27.02 1.84
C THR A 297 11.39 25.86 2.22
N PHE A 298 12.71 26.06 2.12
CA PHE A 298 13.71 25.01 2.29
C PHE A 298 14.57 25.26 3.52
N VAL A 299 14.61 24.30 4.45
CA VAL A 299 15.58 24.27 5.55
C VAL A 299 16.67 23.27 5.18
N THR A 300 17.89 23.75 4.90
CA THR A 300 18.99 22.92 4.38
C THR A 300 20.14 22.81 5.38
N GLY A 301 20.79 21.66 5.37
CA GLY A 301 22.00 21.38 6.15
C GLY A 301 22.79 20.25 5.52
N ASN A 302 24.02 19.99 5.97
CA ASN A 302 24.92 19.01 5.35
C ASN A 302 25.80 18.22 6.33
N ARG A 303 25.46 18.21 7.63
CA ARG A 303 26.23 17.45 8.62
C ARG A 303 26.04 15.95 8.42
N SER A 304 27.12 15.19 8.60
CA SER A 304 27.14 13.76 8.37
C SER A 304 28.12 13.03 9.31
N VAL A 305 27.96 11.72 9.43
CA VAL A 305 28.96 10.85 10.07
C VAL A 305 30.28 10.81 9.28
N GLY A 306 30.24 10.92 7.95
CA GLY A 306 31.44 11.04 7.12
C GLY A 306 32.30 12.26 7.44
N ASP A 307 31.69 13.34 7.94
CA ASP A 307 32.37 14.56 8.42
C ASP A 307 32.70 14.51 9.92
N GLY A 308 32.61 13.33 10.54
CA GLY A 308 32.98 13.09 11.93
C GLY A 308 31.94 13.52 12.97
N TRP A 309 30.71 13.87 12.58
CA TRP A 309 29.61 14.08 13.55
C TRP A 309 29.02 12.73 14.01
N THR A 310 28.25 12.73 15.10
CA THR A 310 27.37 11.60 15.43
C THR A 310 26.12 11.63 14.55
N THR A 311 25.48 10.48 14.31
CA THR A 311 24.17 10.44 13.63
C THR A 311 23.15 11.35 14.33
N PHE A 312 23.18 11.40 15.67
CA PHE A 312 22.29 12.26 16.48
C PHE A 312 22.50 13.76 16.22
N ARG A 313 23.74 14.23 15.97
CA ARG A 313 24.06 15.64 15.64
C ARG A 313 24.17 15.96 14.16
N SER A 314 24.02 14.97 13.29
CA SER A 314 23.94 15.17 11.84
C SER A 314 22.65 15.89 11.39
N ALA A 315 21.64 15.97 12.27
CA ALA A 315 20.33 16.55 12.00
C ALA A 315 20.39 17.98 11.45
N THR A 316 19.64 18.22 10.36
CA THR A 316 19.38 19.57 9.84
C THR A 316 18.36 20.29 10.74
N LEU A 317 17.25 19.64 11.08
CA LEU A 317 16.34 20.08 12.14
C LEU A 317 16.31 19.05 13.28
N ALA A 318 16.65 19.50 14.49
CA ALA A 318 16.77 18.68 15.69
C ALA A 318 15.76 19.11 16.77
N VAL A 319 14.69 18.33 16.94
CA VAL A 319 13.57 18.63 17.85
C VAL A 319 13.73 17.84 19.15
N SER A 320 13.82 18.56 20.27
CA SER A 320 13.83 18.01 21.63
C SER A 320 12.74 18.65 22.53
N GLY A 321 12.11 19.75 22.08
CA GLY A 321 10.99 20.43 22.76
C GLY A 321 9.63 19.75 22.54
N GLU A 322 8.90 19.48 23.63
CA GLU A 322 7.57 18.86 23.60
C GLU A 322 6.52 19.74 22.91
N GLY A 323 5.59 19.10 22.21
CA GLY A 323 4.48 19.75 21.52
C GLY A 323 4.83 20.35 20.17
N PHE A 324 6.04 20.16 19.64
CA PHE A 324 6.48 20.77 18.38
C PHE A 324 5.52 20.49 17.21
N LEU A 325 5.18 21.54 16.44
CA LEU A 325 4.43 21.43 15.20
C LEU A 325 5.26 21.97 14.02
N ALA A 326 5.18 21.32 12.86
CA ALA A 326 5.69 21.91 11.62
C ALA A 326 4.78 21.64 10.42
N ARG A 327 4.77 22.59 9.48
CA ARG A 327 3.86 22.52 8.33
C ARG A 327 4.37 23.26 7.09
N ASP A 328 4.08 22.72 5.91
CA ASP A 328 4.32 23.34 4.60
C ASP A 328 5.80 23.81 4.42
N ILE A 329 6.76 23.00 4.88
CA ILE A 329 8.22 23.23 4.73
C ILE A 329 8.96 21.99 4.16
N THR A 330 10.07 22.21 3.44
CA THR A 330 11.07 21.17 3.15
C THR A 330 12.17 21.20 4.21
N ILE A 331 12.56 20.03 4.73
CA ILE A 331 13.73 19.83 5.61
C ILE A 331 14.67 18.87 4.89
N MET A 332 15.87 19.32 4.51
CA MET A 332 16.77 18.57 3.63
C MET A 332 18.19 18.46 4.21
N ASN A 333 18.71 17.23 4.31
CA ASN A 333 20.15 17.02 4.48
C ASN A 333 20.82 16.74 3.12
N THR A 334 21.65 17.68 2.70
CA THR A 334 22.32 17.75 1.40
C THR A 334 23.67 17.02 1.34
N ALA A 335 24.08 16.32 2.42
CA ALA A 335 25.40 15.70 2.52
C ALA A 335 25.72 14.66 1.43
N GLY A 336 24.71 14.05 0.81
CA GLY A 336 24.90 13.00 -0.20
C GLY A 336 25.10 11.59 0.40
N PRO A 337 24.92 10.53 -0.40
CA PRO A 337 25.01 9.15 0.08
C PRO A 337 26.45 8.72 0.41
N GLU A 338 27.46 9.36 -0.18
CA GLU A 338 28.89 9.11 0.07
C GLU A 338 29.35 9.56 1.47
N LYS A 339 28.55 10.39 2.14
CA LYS A 339 28.80 10.89 3.50
C LYS A 339 28.24 10.00 4.61
N HIS A 340 27.73 8.81 4.26
CA HIS A 340 27.11 7.86 5.18
C HIS A 340 25.88 8.46 5.90
N GLN A 341 25.74 8.26 7.23
CA GLN A 341 24.55 8.69 7.97
C GLN A 341 24.42 10.22 8.02
N ALA A 342 23.29 10.74 7.56
CA ALA A 342 23.03 12.18 7.47
C ALA A 342 21.53 12.49 7.68
N VAL A 343 21.18 12.90 8.90
CA VAL A 343 19.78 13.13 9.30
C VAL A 343 19.27 14.47 8.77
N ALA A 344 18.10 14.46 8.15
CA ALA A 344 17.34 15.67 7.83
C ALA A 344 16.56 16.14 9.05
N LEU A 345 15.72 15.28 9.61
CA LEU A 345 14.88 15.58 10.77
C LEU A 345 15.11 14.56 11.89
N ARG A 346 15.45 15.05 13.09
CA ARG A 346 15.48 14.27 14.33
C ARG A 346 14.37 14.72 15.27
N VAL A 347 13.57 13.79 15.79
CA VAL A 347 12.52 14.10 16.79
C VAL A 347 12.71 13.24 18.04
N ASN A 348 13.10 13.88 19.15
CA ASN A 348 13.22 13.32 20.50
C ASN A 348 12.33 14.09 21.49
N ALA A 349 11.07 14.28 21.12
CA ALA A 349 10.08 15.04 21.87
C ALA A 349 8.70 14.39 21.79
N ASP A 350 7.89 14.58 22.81
CA ASP A 350 6.52 14.06 22.88
C ASP A 350 5.53 15.02 22.21
N PHE A 351 4.39 14.48 21.78
CA PHE A 351 3.30 15.23 21.14
C PHE A 351 3.72 16.06 19.91
N VAL A 352 4.64 15.53 19.11
CA VAL A 352 5.12 16.19 17.88
C VAL A 352 4.26 15.85 16.69
N ALA A 353 3.82 16.85 15.92
CA ALA A 353 3.06 16.62 14.68
C ALA A 353 3.57 17.43 13.47
N LEU A 354 3.69 16.76 12.32
CA LEU A 354 4.10 17.38 11.04
C LEU A 354 3.03 17.18 9.97
N TYR A 355 2.83 18.18 9.11
CA TYR A 355 1.81 18.15 8.08
C TYR A 355 2.23 18.81 6.76
N ARG A 356 2.11 18.09 5.64
CA ARG A 356 2.53 18.55 4.28
C ARG A 356 3.98 19.03 4.18
N CYS A 357 4.84 18.53 5.07
CA CYS A 357 6.28 18.76 4.99
C CYS A 357 6.95 17.77 4.03
N VAL A 358 8.04 18.19 3.40
CA VAL A 358 8.98 17.29 2.73
C VAL A 358 10.18 17.06 3.65
N ILE A 359 10.64 15.82 3.76
CA ILE A 359 11.80 15.41 4.56
C ILE A 359 12.74 14.64 3.64
N ASP A 360 13.87 15.24 3.26
CA ASP A 360 14.75 14.71 2.22
C ASP A 360 16.20 14.50 2.68
N GLY A 361 16.80 13.39 2.26
CA GLY A 361 18.16 12.98 2.54
C GLY A 361 18.50 11.67 1.83
N TYR A 362 19.49 10.95 2.36
CA TYR A 362 19.92 9.66 1.82
C TYR A 362 19.88 8.58 2.92
N GLN A 363 21.02 8.24 3.51
CA GLN A 363 21.07 7.26 4.58
C GLN A 363 20.70 7.93 5.92
N ASP A 364 19.81 7.28 6.68
CA ASP A 364 19.35 7.72 8.00
C ASP A 364 18.65 9.10 7.97
N THR A 365 17.76 9.36 6.99
CA THR A 365 17.11 10.68 6.79
C THR A 365 16.20 11.14 7.95
N LEU A 366 15.23 10.34 8.38
CA LEU A 366 14.23 10.70 9.39
C LEU A 366 14.42 9.90 10.68
N TYR A 367 15.01 10.54 11.67
CA TYR A 367 15.25 9.94 12.99
C TYR A 367 14.05 10.16 13.92
N THR A 368 13.08 9.26 13.85
CA THR A 368 11.97 9.10 14.81
C THR A 368 12.48 8.57 16.16
N HIS A 369 13.34 9.34 16.82
CA HIS A 369 14.16 8.90 17.95
C HIS A 369 13.32 8.32 19.09
N SER A 370 12.47 9.11 19.75
CA SER A 370 11.61 8.60 20.84
C SER A 370 10.32 9.43 21.06
N PHE A 371 9.50 9.02 22.05
CA PHE A 371 8.17 9.58 22.38
C PHE A 371 7.09 9.42 21.28
N ARG A 372 5.93 10.10 21.42
CA ARG A 372 4.79 10.01 20.50
C ARG A 372 4.90 11.06 19.39
N GLN A 373 4.73 10.62 18.14
CA GLN A 373 4.90 11.47 16.96
C GLN A 373 3.82 11.18 15.90
N PHE A 374 3.41 12.19 15.14
CA PHE A 374 2.41 12.09 14.07
C PHE A 374 2.88 12.83 12.82
N TYR A 375 2.83 12.18 11.67
CA TYR A 375 3.18 12.78 10.38
C TYR A 375 2.00 12.55 9.44
N ARG A 376 1.52 13.60 8.76
CA ARG A 376 0.36 13.48 7.87
C ARG A 376 0.56 14.21 6.55
N GLU A 377 0.24 13.54 5.45
CA GLU A 377 0.35 14.09 4.08
C GLU A 377 1.77 14.65 3.77
N CYS A 378 2.80 14.10 4.43
CA CYS A 378 4.21 14.47 4.22
C CYS A 378 4.89 13.57 3.17
N ASP A 379 5.92 14.07 2.52
CA ASP A 379 6.77 13.30 1.60
C ASP A 379 8.14 13.04 2.25
N ILE A 380 8.59 11.78 2.29
CA ILE A 380 9.81 11.36 3.00
C ILE A 380 10.71 10.56 2.06
N TYR A 381 11.92 11.03 1.83
CA TYR A 381 12.87 10.48 0.86
C TYR A 381 14.11 9.88 1.55
N GLY A 382 14.71 8.84 0.96
CA GLY A 382 16.03 8.35 1.39
C GLY A 382 16.43 7.01 0.79
N THR A 383 17.56 6.45 1.26
CA THR A 383 18.17 5.23 0.73
C THR A 383 18.17 4.11 1.77
N ILE A 384 19.06 4.18 2.77
CA ILE A 384 19.24 3.16 3.81
C ILE A 384 18.67 3.67 5.13
N ASP A 385 17.88 2.83 5.80
CA ASP A 385 17.30 3.04 7.13
C ASP A 385 16.60 4.40 7.29
N TYR A 386 16.03 4.94 6.21
CA TYR A 386 15.71 6.36 6.13
C TYR A 386 14.51 6.80 6.99
N ILE A 387 13.78 5.87 7.62
CA ILE A 387 12.86 6.12 8.74
C ILE A 387 13.22 5.19 9.90
N PHE A 388 13.90 5.71 10.92
CA PHE A 388 14.52 4.89 11.97
C PHE A 388 14.29 5.42 13.39
N GLY A 389 14.55 4.58 14.39
CA GLY A 389 14.42 4.91 15.81
C GLY A 389 13.36 4.11 16.58
N ASN A 390 13.01 4.59 17.78
CA ASN A 390 12.13 3.89 18.73
C ASN A 390 10.95 4.76 19.21
N ALA A 391 10.51 5.74 18.42
CA ALA A 391 9.26 6.44 18.69
C ALA A 391 8.04 5.52 18.68
N ALA A 392 6.95 6.01 19.28
CA ALA A 392 5.58 5.55 19.00
C ALA A 392 5.01 6.48 17.92
N VAL A 393 5.29 6.18 16.65
CA VAL A 393 5.05 7.09 15.52
C VAL A 393 3.97 6.58 14.58
N VAL A 394 3.11 7.50 14.13
CA VAL A 394 2.12 7.27 13.08
C VAL A 394 2.40 8.17 11.88
N PHE A 395 2.50 7.56 10.70
CA PHE A 395 2.46 8.22 9.39
C PHE A 395 1.08 8.01 8.78
N GLN A 396 0.43 9.07 8.28
CA GLN A 396 -0.93 9.01 7.74
C GLN A 396 -1.02 9.74 6.39
N GLY A 397 -1.36 9.05 5.30
CA GLY A 397 -1.46 9.70 3.98
C GLY A 397 -0.12 10.20 3.41
N CYS A 398 1.02 9.76 3.96
CA CYS A 398 2.36 10.22 3.56
C CYS A 398 2.88 9.46 2.32
N ASN A 399 3.73 10.10 1.52
CA ASN A 399 4.52 9.44 0.49
C ASN A 399 5.92 9.10 1.04
N ILE A 400 6.42 7.91 0.74
CA ILE A 400 7.65 7.35 1.29
C ILE A 400 8.48 6.83 0.12
N VAL A 401 9.57 7.52 -0.22
CA VAL A 401 10.21 7.44 -1.53
C VAL A 401 11.66 6.98 -1.40
N SER A 402 11.94 5.78 -1.89
CA SER A 402 13.31 5.25 -1.93
C SER A 402 14.09 5.82 -3.11
N LYS A 403 15.22 6.47 -2.82
CA LYS A 403 16.22 6.97 -3.78
C LYS A 403 17.21 5.89 -4.21
N LEU A 404 17.89 6.08 -5.35
CA LEU A 404 19.01 5.23 -5.77
C LEU A 404 20.16 5.31 -4.74
N PRO A 405 20.63 4.18 -4.17
CA PRO A 405 21.79 4.17 -3.29
C PRO A 405 23.10 4.05 -4.09
N MET A 406 24.26 4.10 -3.42
CA MET A 406 25.54 3.93 -4.12
C MET A 406 25.69 2.52 -4.72
N PRO A 407 26.53 2.35 -5.76
CA PRO A 407 26.81 1.04 -6.34
C PRO A 407 27.18 -0.03 -5.29
N GLY A 408 26.49 -1.16 -5.31
CA GLY A 408 26.68 -2.26 -4.36
C GLY A 408 25.88 -2.15 -3.05
N GLN A 409 25.16 -1.05 -2.81
CA GLN A 409 24.26 -0.90 -1.67
C GLN A 409 22.84 -1.42 -1.97
N PHE A 410 21.99 -1.36 -0.94
CA PHE A 410 20.56 -1.70 -0.95
C PHE A 410 19.77 -0.51 -0.37
N THR A 411 18.43 -0.51 -0.48
CA THR A 411 17.57 0.46 0.22
C THR A 411 16.77 -0.20 1.35
N VAL A 412 16.50 0.56 2.41
CA VAL A 412 15.66 0.11 3.54
C VAL A 412 14.78 1.26 4.01
N VAL A 413 13.46 1.06 3.98
CA VAL A 413 12.50 2.08 4.42
C VAL A 413 12.55 2.27 5.94
N THR A 414 12.43 1.20 6.73
CA THR A 414 12.36 1.31 8.21
C THR A 414 13.44 0.55 8.98
N ALA A 415 14.05 1.20 9.97
CA ALA A 415 14.96 0.56 10.94
C ALA A 415 14.50 0.86 12.37
N GLN A 416 13.53 0.08 12.84
CA GLN A 416 12.91 0.29 14.14
C GLN A 416 13.77 -0.34 15.25
N SER A 417 13.96 0.36 16.39
CA SER A 417 14.94 -0.02 17.43
C SER A 417 14.32 -0.33 18.80
N ARG A 418 13.18 -1.02 18.82
CA ARG A 418 12.56 -1.50 20.05
C ARG A 418 13.37 -2.65 20.68
N ASP A 419 13.74 -2.45 21.93
CA ASP A 419 14.73 -3.25 22.68
C ASP A 419 14.07 -4.13 23.75
N SER A 420 12.79 -3.89 24.07
CA SER A 420 12.02 -4.67 25.04
C SER A 420 10.56 -4.92 24.59
N PRO A 421 9.98 -6.10 24.89
CA PRO A 421 8.58 -6.37 24.61
C PRO A 421 7.63 -5.56 25.50
N ASP A 422 8.12 -4.96 26.59
CA ASP A 422 7.36 -4.12 27.53
C ASP A 422 7.23 -2.65 27.07
N GLU A 423 7.89 -2.22 26.00
CA GLU A 423 7.73 -0.88 25.38
C GLU A 423 6.48 -0.84 24.49
N ASP A 424 5.65 0.22 24.57
CA ASP A 424 4.50 0.40 23.65
C ASP A 424 4.88 1.16 22.36
N THR A 425 6.17 1.15 21.97
CA THR A 425 6.74 1.83 20.78
C THR A 425 6.58 1.03 19.48
N GLY A 426 6.86 1.70 18.35
CA GLY A 426 6.80 1.12 16.99
C GLY A 426 6.45 2.16 15.92
N ILE A 427 6.74 1.82 14.67
CA ILE A 427 6.36 2.60 13.48
C ILE A 427 5.01 2.09 12.94
N SER A 428 4.10 3.00 12.63
CA SER A 428 2.75 2.71 12.11
C SER A 428 2.49 3.56 10.87
N MET A 429 2.31 2.93 9.71
CA MET A 429 2.01 3.61 8.44
C MET A 429 0.55 3.32 8.06
N GLN A 430 -0.23 4.37 7.83
CA GLN A 430 -1.68 4.33 7.60
C GLN A 430 -2.02 5.07 6.30
N ASN A 431 -2.65 4.41 5.32
CA ASN A 431 -3.00 5.03 4.03
C ASN A 431 -1.81 5.74 3.34
N CYS A 432 -0.58 5.28 3.56
CA CYS A 432 0.64 5.86 2.98
C CYS A 432 0.96 5.22 1.62
N SER A 433 1.82 5.86 0.82
CA SER A 433 2.32 5.32 -0.45
C SER A 433 3.83 5.13 -0.39
N ILE A 434 4.32 3.90 -0.55
CA ILE A 434 5.76 3.57 -0.55
C ILE A 434 6.19 3.21 -1.98
N PHE A 435 7.06 4.01 -2.59
CA PHE A 435 7.53 3.85 -3.97
C PHE A 435 9.01 4.21 -4.16
N ALA A 436 9.54 4.04 -5.36
CA ALA A 436 10.93 4.34 -5.72
C ALA A 436 11.03 5.56 -6.66
N THR A 437 12.20 6.20 -6.69
CA THR A 437 12.55 7.19 -7.71
C THR A 437 12.86 6.53 -9.06
N GLU A 438 12.74 7.30 -10.14
CA GLU A 438 12.93 6.82 -11.53
C GLU A 438 14.32 6.20 -11.76
N ASP A 439 15.36 6.77 -11.17
CA ASP A 439 16.75 6.30 -11.23
C ASP A 439 16.98 4.99 -10.46
N LEU A 440 16.26 4.75 -9.35
CA LEU A 440 16.28 3.47 -8.64
C LEU A 440 15.60 2.37 -9.46
N LEU A 441 14.49 2.68 -10.13
CA LEU A 441 13.77 1.75 -11.00
C LEU A 441 14.58 1.41 -12.27
N ASN A 442 15.20 2.42 -12.89
CA ASN A 442 15.94 2.29 -14.15
C ASN A 442 17.41 1.87 -13.97
N SER A 443 17.83 1.52 -12.75
CA SER A 443 19.21 1.11 -12.45
C SER A 443 19.58 -0.21 -13.14
N SER A 444 20.62 -0.20 -13.97
CA SER A 444 21.16 -1.39 -14.63
C SER A 444 21.71 -2.44 -13.66
N THR A 445 22.02 -2.03 -12.42
CA THR A 445 22.33 -2.94 -11.31
C THR A 445 21.07 -3.21 -10.49
N ARG A 446 20.75 -4.49 -10.25
CA ARG A 446 19.60 -4.88 -9.42
C ARG A 446 19.82 -4.52 -7.95
N VAL A 447 19.40 -3.32 -7.56
CA VAL A 447 19.39 -2.86 -6.16
C VAL A 447 18.35 -3.64 -5.39
N ASN A 448 18.74 -4.22 -4.24
CA ASN A 448 17.77 -4.80 -3.32
C ASN A 448 17.11 -3.69 -2.48
N SER A 449 15.81 -3.75 -2.29
CA SER A 449 15.07 -2.78 -1.49
C SER A 449 14.15 -3.47 -0.48
N TYR A 450 14.05 -2.95 0.74
CA TYR A 450 13.35 -3.63 1.84
C TYR A 450 12.45 -2.66 2.62
N LEU A 451 11.25 -3.10 3.02
CA LEU A 451 10.32 -2.31 3.86
C LEU A 451 10.88 -2.01 5.26
N GLY A 452 11.80 -2.84 5.72
CA GLY A 452 12.52 -2.58 6.93
C GLY A 452 13.42 -3.73 7.35
N ARG A 453 14.33 -3.42 8.27
CA ARG A 453 15.13 -4.40 9.00
C ARG A 453 15.03 -4.15 10.51
N PRO A 454 15.13 -5.20 11.34
CA PRO A 454 15.16 -4.99 12.78
C PRO A 454 16.50 -4.34 13.17
N TRP A 455 16.46 -3.15 13.77
CA TRP A 455 17.65 -2.57 14.39
C TRP A 455 17.87 -3.21 15.78
N ARG A 456 16.79 -3.60 16.49
CA ARG A 456 16.86 -4.27 17.80
C ARG A 456 15.88 -5.45 17.95
N GLY A 457 16.07 -6.27 18.99
CA GLY A 457 15.46 -7.61 19.10
C GLY A 457 13.93 -7.68 19.21
N TYR A 458 13.24 -6.55 19.44
CA TYR A 458 11.78 -6.49 19.56
C TYR A 458 11.13 -5.48 18.60
N SER A 459 11.82 -5.22 17.49
CA SER A 459 11.46 -4.28 16.41
C SER A 459 9.99 -4.40 16.00
N ARG A 460 9.32 -3.26 15.78
CA ARG A 460 7.91 -3.23 15.36
C ARG A 460 7.63 -2.13 14.34
N THR A 461 7.41 -2.55 13.10
CA THR A 461 6.78 -1.73 12.05
C THR A 461 5.45 -2.36 11.64
N VAL A 462 4.41 -1.56 11.45
CA VAL A 462 3.06 -1.97 11.03
C VAL A 462 2.62 -1.11 9.84
N LEU A 463 2.11 -1.74 8.80
CA LEU A 463 1.57 -1.06 7.61
C LEU A 463 0.09 -1.42 7.44
N MET A 464 -0.77 -0.41 7.40
CA MET A 464 -2.23 -0.51 7.33
C MET A 464 -2.75 0.32 6.16
N GLU A 465 -3.60 -0.28 5.32
CA GLU A 465 -4.25 0.38 4.18
C GLU A 465 -3.30 1.15 3.24
N SER A 466 -2.00 0.82 3.26
CA SER A 466 -0.93 1.56 2.58
C SER A 466 -0.51 0.88 1.29
N PHE A 467 -0.23 1.67 0.26
CA PHE A 467 0.34 1.23 -1.01
C PHE A 467 1.84 0.96 -0.87
N ILE A 468 2.33 -0.09 -1.53
CA ILE A 468 3.73 -0.50 -1.56
C ILE A 468 4.02 -0.94 -2.99
N ASP A 469 5.03 -0.33 -3.60
CA ASP A 469 5.43 -0.53 -4.99
C ASP A 469 6.43 -1.69 -5.17
N GLU A 470 6.60 -2.13 -6.42
CA GLU A 470 7.17 -3.46 -6.73
C GLU A 470 8.69 -3.57 -6.60
N PHE A 471 9.39 -2.44 -6.39
CA PHE A 471 10.83 -2.39 -6.12
C PHE A 471 11.23 -3.11 -4.81
N ILE A 472 10.29 -3.27 -3.86
CA ILE A 472 10.52 -3.97 -2.57
C ILE A 472 10.69 -5.48 -2.78
N ASN A 473 11.83 -6.02 -2.35
CA ASN A 473 12.14 -7.44 -2.41
C ASN A 473 11.38 -8.25 -1.34
N VAL A 474 10.36 -8.98 -1.80
CA VAL A 474 9.39 -9.73 -0.97
C VAL A 474 10.02 -10.88 -0.15
N SER A 475 11.19 -11.41 -0.54
CA SER A 475 11.88 -12.50 0.20
C SER A 475 12.88 -12.00 1.24
N GLY A 476 12.93 -10.69 1.51
CA GLY A 476 14.07 -10.02 2.14
C GLY A 476 13.97 -9.62 3.60
N SER A 477 12.89 -9.92 4.33
CA SER A 477 12.80 -9.58 5.75
C SER A 477 13.70 -10.47 6.60
N THR A 478 14.97 -10.09 6.74
CA THR A 478 15.97 -10.83 7.51
C THR A 478 15.66 -10.84 9.00
N GLY A 479 15.12 -11.97 9.49
CA GLY A 479 15.02 -12.27 10.91
C GLY A 479 13.70 -11.86 11.60
N ARG A 480 12.98 -12.90 12.07
CA ARG A 480 11.98 -12.90 13.17
C ARG A 480 11.05 -11.68 13.33
N VAL A 481 9.79 -11.91 12.93
CA VAL A 481 8.57 -11.26 13.45
C VAL A 481 8.39 -9.77 13.08
N ILE A 482 8.23 -9.50 11.77
CA ILE A 482 7.29 -8.45 11.37
C ILE A 482 5.88 -9.03 11.58
N THR A 483 5.08 -8.42 12.46
CA THR A 483 3.66 -8.80 12.59
C THR A 483 2.84 -8.09 11.52
N LEU A 484 2.82 -8.65 10.30
CA LEU A 484 2.01 -8.13 9.20
C LEU A 484 0.51 -8.34 9.48
N TRP A 485 -0.11 -7.39 10.18
CA TRP A 485 -1.54 -7.09 10.00
C TRP A 485 -1.74 -6.30 8.70
N VAL A 486 -1.33 -6.89 7.59
CA VAL A 486 -1.70 -6.38 6.27
C VAL A 486 -3.15 -6.76 6.06
N THR A 487 -4.04 -5.83 6.40
CA THR A 487 -5.32 -5.71 5.71
C THR A 487 -4.99 -5.46 4.25
N LYS A 488 -4.82 -6.55 3.48
CA LYS A 488 -4.68 -6.47 2.03
C LYS A 488 -6.07 -6.21 1.47
N MET A 489 -6.57 -5.01 1.74
CA MET A 489 -7.32 -4.29 0.73
C MET A 489 -6.41 -4.24 -0.49
N ARG A 490 -6.53 -5.29 -1.32
CA ARG A 490 -6.19 -5.24 -2.73
C ARG A 490 -7.20 -4.27 -3.35
N LEU A 491 -7.02 -3.00 -3.03
CA LEU A 491 -7.27 -1.97 -4.00
C LEU A 491 -6.43 -2.36 -5.22
N THR A 492 -7.18 -2.50 -6.28
CA THR A 492 -6.81 -2.85 -7.64
C THR A 492 -5.74 -1.85 -8.16
N SER A 493 -5.03 -2.19 -9.23
CA SER A 493 -3.68 -1.65 -9.57
C SER A 493 -3.65 -0.16 -9.99
N ARG A 494 -4.68 0.63 -9.64
CA ARG A 494 -4.91 2.02 -10.09
C ARG A 494 -5.30 2.99 -8.97
N GLN A 495 -5.34 2.56 -7.71
CA GLN A 495 -5.11 3.50 -6.59
C GLN A 495 -3.62 3.74 -6.33
N ARG A 496 -2.76 3.12 -7.15
CA ARG A 496 -1.39 3.60 -7.40
C ARG A 496 -1.49 5.11 -7.68
N SER A 497 -0.79 5.92 -6.87
CA SER A 497 -0.04 7.10 -7.31
C SER A 497 -0.67 8.52 -7.27
N LEU A 498 0.06 9.48 -6.68
CA LEU A 498 0.70 10.52 -7.52
C LEU A 498 1.73 9.76 -8.36
N SER A 499 1.58 9.80 -9.68
CA SER A 499 2.21 8.87 -10.62
C SER A 499 3.68 8.60 -10.30
N PRO A 500 4.12 7.32 -10.11
CA PRO A 500 5.48 7.02 -10.52
C PRO A 500 5.56 7.43 -12.00
N ALA A 501 6.77 7.72 -12.49
CA ALA A 501 6.94 7.77 -13.93
C ALA A 501 6.31 6.52 -14.54
N VAL A 502 5.59 6.74 -15.62
CA VAL A 502 4.83 5.69 -16.27
C VAL A 502 5.81 4.61 -16.68
N ASP A 503 5.67 3.43 -16.09
CA ASP A 503 6.45 2.27 -16.47
C ASP A 503 6.08 1.90 -17.91
N VAL A 504 6.89 2.39 -18.84
CA VAL A 504 6.67 2.32 -20.28
C VAL A 504 6.70 0.87 -20.76
N GLU A 505 7.48 0.01 -20.09
CA GLU A 505 7.66 -1.39 -20.48
C GLU A 505 6.43 -2.25 -20.14
N THR A 506 5.72 -1.96 -19.04
CA THR A 506 4.47 -2.67 -18.70
C THR A 506 3.22 -2.08 -19.35
N LEU A 507 3.30 -0.87 -19.93
CA LEU A 507 2.14 -0.18 -20.50
C LEU A 507 1.64 -0.78 -21.83
N ASN A 508 2.51 -1.48 -22.58
CA ASN A 508 2.26 -1.99 -23.94
C ASN A 508 1.49 -0.99 -24.84
N PRO A 509 2.01 0.24 -25.04
CA PRO A 509 1.27 1.28 -25.74
C PRO A 509 1.05 0.92 -27.21
N ASN A 510 -0.16 1.15 -27.72
CA ASN A 510 -0.48 0.97 -29.14
C ASN A 510 0.20 2.03 -30.02
N ALA A 511 0.48 3.20 -29.46
CA ALA A 511 1.29 4.25 -30.07
C ALA A 511 2.03 5.06 -29.01
N THR A 512 3.25 5.46 -29.32
CA THR A 512 4.05 6.39 -28.51
C THR A 512 4.23 7.70 -29.26
N VAL A 513 3.92 8.82 -28.61
CA VAL A 513 4.18 10.17 -29.06
C VAL A 513 5.42 10.69 -28.32
N ALA A 514 6.41 11.21 -29.04
CA ALA A 514 7.58 11.82 -28.44
C ALA A 514 8.09 12.99 -29.29
N LYS A 515 8.15 14.19 -28.69
CA LYS A 515 8.54 15.43 -29.38
C LYS A 515 10.01 15.44 -29.85
N ASP A 516 10.85 14.60 -29.25
CA ASP A 516 12.26 14.38 -29.62
C ASP A 516 12.46 13.40 -30.79
N GLY A 517 11.38 12.79 -31.30
CA GLY A 517 11.43 11.78 -32.37
C GLY A 517 11.69 10.35 -31.88
N SER A 518 11.78 10.10 -30.57
CA SER A 518 12.01 8.77 -29.98
C SER A 518 10.74 7.89 -29.85
N GLY A 519 9.67 8.25 -30.56
CA GLY A 519 8.36 7.59 -30.56
C GLY A 519 7.88 7.25 -31.97
N ASN A 520 6.67 6.69 -32.09
CA ASN A 520 6.05 6.43 -33.38
C ASN A 520 5.57 7.71 -34.08
N PHE A 521 5.24 8.74 -33.30
CA PHE A 521 4.74 10.03 -33.76
C PHE A 521 5.39 11.18 -32.97
N THR A 522 5.46 12.37 -33.57
CA THR A 522 5.93 13.60 -32.89
C THR A 522 4.81 14.48 -32.37
N THR A 523 3.56 14.23 -32.79
CA THR A 523 2.34 14.93 -32.34
C THR A 523 1.27 13.94 -31.88
N ILE A 524 0.38 14.39 -30.99
CA ILE A 524 -0.77 13.61 -30.53
C ILE A 524 -1.80 13.48 -31.65
N ASN A 525 -1.99 14.53 -32.47
CA ASN A 525 -2.89 14.48 -33.61
C ASN A 525 -2.52 13.41 -34.66
N ASP A 526 -1.22 13.18 -34.92
CA ASP A 526 -0.79 12.12 -35.85
C ASP A 526 -1.05 10.72 -35.28
N ALA A 527 -0.79 10.49 -33.98
CA ALA A 527 -1.15 9.24 -33.31
C ALA A 527 -2.65 8.97 -33.32
N LEU A 528 -3.47 10.02 -33.10
CA LEU A 528 -4.93 9.91 -33.23
C LEU A 528 -5.38 9.63 -34.66
N LYS A 529 -4.69 10.17 -35.68
CA LYS A 529 -4.99 9.91 -37.09
C LYS A 529 -4.63 8.47 -37.50
N ALA A 530 -3.62 7.87 -36.86
CA ALA A 530 -3.20 6.49 -37.08
C ALA A 530 -4.05 5.45 -36.33
N MET A 531 -4.85 5.86 -35.34
CA MET A 531 -5.76 4.96 -34.61
C MET A 531 -6.81 4.35 -35.55
N PRO A 532 -7.01 3.01 -35.56
CA PRO A 532 -8.02 2.36 -36.39
C PRO A 532 -9.45 2.85 -36.11
N GLU A 533 -10.31 2.93 -37.14
CA GLU A 533 -11.72 3.34 -36.97
C GLU A 533 -12.56 2.39 -36.10
N LYS A 534 -12.11 1.14 -35.95
CA LYS A 534 -12.65 0.15 -35.01
C LYS A 534 -11.47 -0.51 -34.30
N TYR A 535 -11.53 -0.59 -32.98
CA TYR A 535 -10.56 -1.28 -32.16
C TYR A 535 -11.29 -1.99 -31.03
N GLU A 536 -11.01 -3.28 -30.83
CA GLU A 536 -11.58 -4.05 -29.73
C GLU A 536 -10.72 -3.91 -28.47
N GLY A 537 -11.37 -3.60 -27.35
CA GLY A 537 -10.67 -3.32 -26.09
C GLY A 537 -10.34 -1.84 -25.90
N ARG A 538 -9.18 -1.56 -25.30
CA ARG A 538 -8.74 -0.22 -24.87
C ARG A 538 -7.45 0.14 -25.62
N TYR A 539 -7.49 1.23 -26.38
CA TYR A 539 -6.33 1.73 -27.12
C TYR A 539 -5.50 2.64 -26.21
N ILE A 540 -4.17 2.49 -26.20
CA ILE A 540 -3.27 3.22 -25.31
C ILE A 540 -2.30 4.06 -26.14
N ILE A 541 -2.34 5.38 -25.94
CA ILE A 541 -1.33 6.32 -26.44
C ILE A 541 -0.47 6.76 -25.25
N TYR A 542 0.82 6.44 -25.29
CA TYR A 542 1.81 7.00 -24.38
C TYR A 542 2.38 8.29 -24.98
N VAL A 543 2.50 9.34 -24.18
CA VAL A 543 2.97 10.66 -24.61
C VAL A 543 4.15 11.05 -23.73
N LYS A 544 5.36 11.04 -24.28
CA LYS A 544 6.57 11.41 -23.53
C LYS A 544 6.57 12.89 -23.15
N GLN A 545 7.38 13.24 -22.17
CA GLN A 545 7.60 14.61 -21.70
C GLN A 545 7.83 15.60 -22.83
N GLY A 546 7.26 16.79 -22.67
CA GLY A 546 7.26 17.84 -23.67
C GLY A 546 6.02 18.73 -23.55
N VAL A 547 6.16 19.94 -24.10
CA VAL A 547 5.03 20.86 -24.29
C VAL A 547 4.55 20.74 -25.73
N TYR A 548 3.35 20.17 -25.91
CA TYR A 548 2.69 19.91 -27.18
C TYR A 548 1.72 21.07 -27.46
N ASP A 549 2.17 22.05 -28.23
CA ASP A 549 1.35 23.19 -28.68
C ASP A 549 0.50 22.77 -29.87
N GLU A 550 -0.62 22.10 -29.58
CA GLU A 550 -1.55 21.57 -30.57
C GLU A 550 -2.99 21.55 -30.03
N SER A 551 -3.96 21.77 -30.93
CA SER A 551 -5.37 21.55 -30.60
C SER A 551 -5.73 20.10 -30.86
N VAL A 552 -6.09 19.36 -29.83
CA VAL A 552 -6.32 17.91 -29.91
C VAL A 552 -7.81 17.60 -29.81
N THR A 553 -8.33 16.72 -30.67
CA THR A 553 -9.71 16.23 -30.59
C THR A 553 -9.78 14.71 -30.68
N VAL A 554 -10.09 14.07 -29.55
CA VAL A 554 -10.47 12.66 -29.46
C VAL A 554 -11.96 12.58 -29.78
N ASP A 555 -12.29 12.45 -31.07
CA ASP A 555 -13.67 12.41 -31.55
C ASP A 555 -14.41 11.14 -31.11
N LYS A 556 -15.75 11.13 -31.30
CA LYS A 556 -16.64 10.05 -30.87
C LYS A 556 -16.36 8.66 -31.45
N LYS A 557 -15.61 8.52 -32.56
CA LYS A 557 -15.19 7.22 -33.10
C LYS A 557 -14.10 6.57 -32.23
N LYS A 558 -13.33 7.37 -31.48
CA LYS A 558 -12.16 6.95 -30.71
C LYS A 558 -12.53 6.51 -29.29
N ALA A 559 -13.44 5.54 -29.20
CA ALA A 559 -13.88 4.97 -27.92
C ALA A 559 -12.75 4.18 -27.22
N ASN A 560 -12.84 4.08 -25.90
CA ASN A 560 -11.90 3.40 -25.01
C ASN A 560 -10.43 3.81 -25.19
N LEU A 561 -10.16 5.06 -25.58
CA LEU A 561 -8.81 5.59 -25.64
C LEU A 561 -8.29 5.91 -24.22
N THR A 562 -7.03 5.56 -23.94
CA THR A 562 -6.25 6.04 -22.79
C THR A 562 -5.06 6.87 -23.31
N MET A 563 -4.87 8.06 -22.78
CA MET A 563 -3.62 8.82 -22.89
C MET A 563 -2.86 8.79 -21.58
N VAL A 564 -1.55 8.61 -21.64
CA VAL A 564 -0.68 8.45 -20.47
C VAL A 564 0.59 9.28 -20.67
N GLY A 565 0.94 10.15 -19.71
CA GLY A 565 2.11 11.05 -19.81
C GLY A 565 3.20 10.83 -18.78
N ASP A 566 4.40 11.36 -18.97
CA ASP A 566 5.53 11.24 -18.01
C ASP A 566 5.34 12.00 -16.69
N GLY A 567 4.22 12.69 -16.50
CA GLY A 567 3.92 13.52 -15.34
C GLY A 567 3.18 14.78 -15.74
N SER A 568 2.23 15.22 -14.93
CA SER A 568 1.28 16.29 -15.30
C SER A 568 1.87 17.69 -15.44
N GLN A 569 3.14 17.88 -15.02
CA GLN A 569 3.95 19.07 -15.32
C GLN A 569 5.04 18.82 -16.37
N LYS A 570 5.37 17.55 -16.69
CA LYS A 570 6.36 17.18 -17.71
C LYS A 570 5.73 17.06 -19.11
N THR A 571 4.52 16.50 -19.20
CA THR A 571 3.79 16.22 -20.45
C THR A 571 2.56 17.12 -20.52
N ILE A 572 2.63 18.19 -21.30
CA ILE A 572 1.60 19.25 -21.31
C ILE A 572 1.08 19.46 -22.72
N VAL A 573 -0.24 19.33 -22.94
CA VAL A 573 -0.90 19.85 -24.14
C VAL A 573 -1.28 21.30 -23.89
N THR A 574 -0.88 22.21 -24.78
CA THR A 574 -1.08 23.65 -24.62
C THR A 574 -1.67 24.32 -25.87
N GLY A 575 -2.24 25.51 -25.67
CA GLY A 575 -2.89 26.33 -26.68
C GLY A 575 -3.37 27.63 -26.04
N ASN A 576 -3.86 28.59 -26.84
CA ASN A 576 -4.19 29.94 -26.37
C ASN A 576 -5.48 30.54 -26.98
N LYS A 577 -6.41 29.67 -27.41
CA LYS A 577 -7.70 30.09 -27.97
C LYS A 577 -8.59 30.65 -26.87
N SER A 578 -9.35 31.69 -27.20
CA SER A 578 -10.08 32.50 -26.21
C SER A 578 -11.32 33.16 -26.81
N HIS A 579 -12.21 33.67 -25.94
CA HIS A 579 -13.38 34.39 -26.40
C HIS A 579 -13.06 35.78 -26.95
N ALA A 580 -12.09 36.50 -26.37
CA ALA A 580 -11.65 37.80 -26.90
C ALA A 580 -11.12 37.70 -28.36
N LYS A 581 -10.54 36.56 -28.76
CA LYS A 581 -10.18 36.23 -30.16
C LYS A 581 -11.38 35.88 -31.06
N LYS A 582 -12.61 36.23 -30.64
CA LYS A 582 -13.89 35.98 -31.32
C LYS A 582 -14.22 34.49 -31.54
N ILE A 583 -13.60 33.60 -30.77
CA ILE A 583 -13.90 32.17 -30.78
C ILE A 583 -15.02 31.92 -29.74
N ARG A 584 -16.01 31.09 -30.08
CA ARG A 584 -17.04 30.69 -29.09
C ARG A 584 -16.40 29.79 -28.03
N THR A 585 -16.68 29.98 -26.74
CA THR A 585 -16.13 29.18 -25.61
C THR A 585 -16.01 27.67 -25.89
N PHE A 586 -17.06 27.06 -26.45
CA PHE A 586 -17.06 25.64 -26.82
C PHE A 586 -15.90 25.20 -27.74
N LEU A 587 -15.40 26.12 -28.56
CA LEU A 587 -14.31 25.95 -29.54
C LEU A 587 -12.96 26.51 -29.04
N THR A 588 -12.89 27.09 -27.83
CA THR A 588 -11.62 27.56 -27.25
C THR A 588 -10.79 26.45 -26.61
N ALA A 589 -11.38 25.27 -26.41
CA ALA A 589 -10.73 24.11 -25.80
C ALA A 589 -9.44 23.72 -26.53
N THR A 590 -8.31 23.75 -25.82
CA THR A 590 -7.02 23.18 -26.27
C THR A 590 -7.18 21.68 -26.52
N PHE A 591 -7.75 20.95 -25.56
CA PHE A 591 -8.02 19.51 -25.67
C PHE A 591 -9.52 19.21 -25.65
N VAL A 592 -9.97 18.28 -26.50
CA VAL A 592 -11.38 17.87 -26.60
C VAL A 592 -11.47 16.35 -26.50
N ALA A 593 -12.18 15.85 -25.49
CA ALA A 593 -12.49 14.42 -25.31
C ALA A 593 -13.96 14.13 -25.59
N GLN A 594 -14.27 13.32 -26.62
CA GLN A 594 -15.63 12.91 -26.99
C GLN A 594 -15.81 11.39 -27.10
N GLY A 595 -14.73 10.65 -27.42
CA GLY A 595 -14.75 9.19 -27.47
C GLY A 595 -15.11 8.59 -26.11
N GLU A 596 -16.16 7.76 -26.06
CA GLU A 596 -16.67 7.15 -24.82
C GLU A 596 -15.61 6.32 -24.09
N GLY A 597 -15.56 6.39 -22.77
CA GLY A 597 -14.56 5.68 -21.97
C GLY A 597 -13.14 6.26 -22.07
N PHE A 598 -13.00 7.53 -22.49
CA PHE A 598 -11.72 8.22 -22.54
C PHE A 598 -11.05 8.27 -21.16
N MET A 599 -9.76 8.00 -21.13
CA MET A 599 -8.94 8.12 -19.92
C MET A 599 -7.73 9.00 -20.19
N ALA A 600 -7.36 9.83 -19.21
CA ALA A 600 -6.07 10.49 -19.16
C ALA A 600 -5.39 10.23 -17.81
N GLN A 601 -4.08 9.98 -17.85
CA GLN A 601 -3.26 9.78 -16.66
C GLN A 601 -1.97 10.60 -16.82
N SER A 602 -1.57 11.33 -15.77
CA SER A 602 -0.25 12.00 -15.71
C SER A 602 -0.05 13.06 -16.81
N MET A 603 -1.14 13.69 -17.27
CA MET A 603 -1.16 14.68 -18.35
C MET A 603 -1.46 16.10 -17.82
N GLY A 604 -0.79 17.10 -18.38
CA GLY A 604 -1.12 18.51 -18.24
C GLY A 604 -1.99 19.00 -19.41
N PHE A 605 -3.04 19.76 -19.12
CA PHE A 605 -3.89 20.44 -20.09
C PHE A 605 -3.91 21.92 -19.77
N ARG A 606 -3.41 22.76 -20.68
CA ARG A 606 -3.16 24.18 -20.43
C ARG A 606 -3.80 25.07 -21.50
N ASN A 607 -4.47 26.14 -21.07
CA ASN A 607 -4.75 27.29 -21.93
C ASN A 607 -4.00 28.53 -21.42
N THR A 608 -3.16 29.12 -22.28
CA THR A 608 -2.26 30.24 -21.93
C THR A 608 -2.80 31.61 -22.30
N ALA A 609 -4.08 31.74 -22.68
CA ALA A 609 -4.62 33.01 -23.14
C ALA A 609 -4.47 34.16 -22.12
N GLY A 610 -4.74 33.91 -20.84
CA GLY A 610 -4.70 34.94 -19.79
C GLY A 610 -6.09 35.37 -19.31
N PRO A 611 -6.17 36.23 -18.27
CA PRO A 611 -7.44 36.67 -17.70
C PRO A 611 -8.14 37.75 -18.55
N ASP A 612 -7.39 38.59 -19.27
CA ASP A 612 -7.89 39.63 -20.18
C ASP A 612 -8.59 39.06 -21.43
N GLU A 613 -8.32 37.80 -21.75
CA GLU A 613 -8.82 37.11 -22.95
C GLU A 613 -10.20 36.45 -22.74
N HIS A 614 -10.78 36.58 -21.54
CA HIS A 614 -12.04 35.97 -21.10
C HIS A 614 -12.03 34.44 -21.21
N GLN A 615 -13.14 33.81 -21.64
CA GLN A 615 -13.31 32.36 -21.60
C GLN A 615 -12.27 31.62 -22.47
N ALA A 616 -11.42 30.81 -21.85
CA ALA A 616 -10.28 30.16 -22.49
C ALA A 616 -10.09 28.73 -21.95
N VAL A 617 -10.80 27.77 -22.56
CA VAL A 617 -10.90 26.39 -22.07
C VAL A 617 -9.58 25.63 -22.29
N ALA A 618 -9.07 24.97 -21.25
CA ALA A 618 -7.91 24.08 -21.34
C ALA A 618 -8.33 22.68 -21.83
N ILE A 619 -9.42 22.15 -21.29
CA ILE A 619 -10.02 20.89 -21.76
C ILE A 619 -11.55 20.92 -21.73
N ARG A 620 -12.17 20.32 -22.75
CA ARG A 620 -13.61 20.06 -22.79
C ARG A 620 -13.90 18.56 -22.87
N VAL A 621 -14.69 18.07 -21.93
CA VAL A 621 -14.99 16.64 -21.76
C VAL A 621 -16.47 16.36 -22.06
N GLN A 622 -16.71 15.59 -23.11
CA GLN A 622 -17.99 15.05 -23.59
C GLN A 622 -17.95 13.52 -23.72
N SER A 623 -16.99 12.85 -23.08
CA SER A 623 -16.95 11.40 -22.99
C SER A 623 -17.79 10.94 -21.79
N ASP A 624 -18.71 10.00 -22.00
CA ASP A 624 -19.26 9.24 -20.86
C ASP A 624 -18.20 8.29 -20.30
N ARG A 625 -18.31 7.96 -19.01
CA ARG A 625 -17.39 7.08 -18.27
C ARG A 625 -15.93 7.50 -18.39
N SER A 626 -15.64 8.80 -18.41
CA SER A 626 -14.27 9.32 -18.54
C SER A 626 -13.54 9.39 -17.20
N VAL A 627 -12.24 9.08 -17.19
CA VAL A 627 -11.40 9.13 -15.97
C VAL A 627 -10.13 9.97 -16.17
N PHE A 628 -9.84 10.82 -15.19
CA PHE A 628 -8.62 11.63 -15.11
C PHE A 628 -7.88 11.31 -13.81
N LEU A 629 -6.64 10.80 -13.92
CA LEU A 629 -5.81 10.42 -12.76
C LEU A 629 -4.51 11.24 -12.77
N ASN A 630 -4.18 11.92 -11.66
CA ASN A 630 -3.00 12.79 -11.58
C ASN A 630 -2.84 13.70 -12.81
N CYS A 631 -3.92 14.35 -13.22
CA CYS A 631 -3.89 15.32 -14.32
C CYS A 631 -3.83 16.75 -13.77
N ARG A 632 -3.23 17.67 -14.51
CA ARG A 632 -3.17 19.09 -14.17
C ARG A 632 -3.94 19.90 -15.21
N PHE A 633 -4.83 20.78 -14.76
CA PHE A 633 -5.70 21.59 -15.59
C PHE A 633 -5.42 23.07 -15.28
N GLU A 634 -4.92 23.81 -16.26
CA GLU A 634 -4.41 25.17 -16.06
C GLU A 634 -5.03 26.16 -17.04
N GLY A 635 -5.59 27.24 -16.49
CA GLY A 635 -6.13 28.34 -17.26
C GLY A 635 -6.40 29.56 -16.39
N PHE A 636 -7.35 30.37 -16.83
CA PHE A 636 -7.90 31.49 -16.06
C PHE A 636 -9.41 31.34 -15.99
N GLN A 637 -10.17 31.90 -16.93
CA GLN A 637 -11.62 31.73 -16.99
C GLN A 637 -11.97 30.47 -17.80
N ASP A 638 -12.96 29.70 -17.33
CA ASP A 638 -13.50 28.51 -18.00
C ASP A 638 -12.46 27.36 -18.20
N THR A 639 -11.49 27.18 -17.29
CA THR A 639 -10.38 26.19 -17.43
C THR A 639 -10.84 24.77 -17.81
N LEU A 640 -11.76 24.18 -17.04
CA LEU A 640 -12.24 22.81 -17.19
C LEU A 640 -13.73 22.77 -17.55
N TYR A 641 -14.02 22.47 -18.81
CA TYR A 641 -15.38 22.32 -19.31
C TYR A 641 -15.83 20.85 -19.18
N ALA A 642 -16.32 20.49 -17.99
CA ALA A 642 -17.01 19.24 -17.69
C ALA A 642 -18.43 19.24 -18.32
N TYR A 643 -18.47 19.18 -19.64
CA TYR A 643 -19.65 19.54 -20.45
C TYR A 643 -20.86 18.64 -20.22
N THR A 644 -20.72 17.31 -20.28
CA THR A 644 -21.84 16.35 -20.10
C THR A 644 -21.37 14.92 -19.79
N HIS A 645 -22.31 14.01 -19.54
CA HIS A 645 -22.10 12.60 -19.16
C HIS A 645 -21.35 12.39 -17.82
N ARG A 646 -20.95 11.14 -17.50
CA ARG A 646 -20.33 10.76 -16.22
C ARG A 646 -18.80 10.87 -16.27
N GLN A 647 -18.23 11.57 -15.30
CA GLN A 647 -16.81 11.91 -15.29
C GLN A 647 -16.21 11.75 -13.87
N TYR A 648 -14.99 11.23 -13.78
CA TYR A 648 -14.28 11.05 -12.50
C TYR A 648 -12.87 11.62 -12.58
N TYR A 649 -12.55 12.54 -11.67
CA TYR A 649 -11.26 13.21 -11.56
C TYR A 649 -10.66 12.87 -10.19
N ARG A 650 -9.45 12.29 -10.15
CA ARG A 650 -8.81 11.86 -8.91
C ARG A 650 -7.35 12.32 -8.83
N SER A 651 -6.95 12.82 -7.65
CA SER A 651 -5.58 13.29 -7.40
C SER A 651 -5.10 14.34 -8.41
N CYS A 652 -6.04 15.14 -8.94
CA CYS A 652 -5.76 16.13 -9.98
C CYS A 652 -5.46 17.51 -9.36
N VAL A 653 -4.79 18.36 -10.13
CA VAL A 653 -4.59 19.77 -9.83
C VAL A 653 -5.43 20.61 -10.79
N ILE A 654 -6.26 21.52 -10.28
CA ILE A 654 -7.13 22.38 -11.09
C ILE A 654 -6.85 23.84 -10.70
N VAL A 655 -6.54 24.69 -11.68
CA VAL A 655 -6.15 26.10 -11.46
C VAL A 655 -6.99 27.04 -12.33
N GLY A 656 -7.59 28.07 -11.73
CA GLY A 656 -8.38 29.06 -12.48
C GLY A 656 -8.98 30.19 -11.64
N THR A 657 -9.80 31.02 -12.27
CA THR A 657 -10.35 32.29 -11.74
C THR A 657 -11.87 32.25 -11.69
N VAL A 658 -12.53 32.53 -12.82
CA VAL A 658 -13.98 32.56 -13.01
C VAL A 658 -14.43 31.26 -13.66
N ASP A 659 -15.45 30.64 -13.06
CA ASP A 659 -16.20 29.49 -13.58
C ASP A 659 -15.29 28.34 -14.03
N PHE A 660 -14.16 28.16 -13.34
CA PHE A 660 -13.07 27.35 -13.88
C PHE A 660 -13.31 25.83 -13.83
N ILE A 661 -14.37 25.39 -13.16
CA ILE A 661 -15.02 24.08 -13.33
C ILE A 661 -16.49 24.32 -13.73
N PHE A 662 -16.85 24.12 -15.01
CA PHE A 662 -18.19 24.44 -15.51
C PHE A 662 -18.75 23.39 -16.49
N GLY A 663 -20.07 23.43 -16.67
CA GLY A 663 -20.80 22.49 -17.53
C GLY A 663 -21.90 21.72 -16.80
N ASP A 664 -22.43 20.69 -17.46
CA ASP A 664 -23.57 19.89 -16.97
C ASP A 664 -23.26 18.38 -17.00
N ALA A 665 -22.03 18.00 -16.68
CA ALA A 665 -21.69 16.61 -16.38
C ALA A 665 -22.25 16.14 -15.03
N ALA A 666 -22.36 14.83 -14.85
CA ALA A 666 -22.30 14.19 -13.54
C ALA A 666 -20.81 13.94 -13.23
N ALA A 667 -20.17 14.83 -12.47
CA ALA A 667 -18.73 14.79 -12.24
C ALA A 667 -18.40 14.72 -10.76
N ILE A 668 -17.46 13.84 -10.40
CA ILE A 668 -16.85 13.81 -9.07
C ILE A 668 -15.36 14.18 -9.19
N PHE A 669 -14.96 15.18 -8.40
CA PHE A 669 -13.59 15.58 -8.14
C PHE A 669 -13.22 15.03 -6.76
N GLN A 670 -12.27 14.11 -6.68
CA GLN A 670 -11.91 13.44 -5.45
C GLN A 670 -10.42 13.55 -5.15
N ASN A 671 -10.05 13.91 -3.91
CA ASN A 671 -8.64 14.06 -3.51
C ASN A 671 -7.85 15.04 -4.41
N CYS A 672 -8.50 16.10 -4.90
CA CYS A 672 -7.90 17.06 -5.82
C CYS A 672 -7.46 18.34 -5.08
N ASN A 673 -6.39 18.97 -5.59
CA ASN A 673 -5.99 20.32 -5.17
C ASN A 673 -6.59 21.33 -6.15
N ILE A 674 -7.38 22.25 -5.63
CA ILE A 674 -8.15 23.24 -6.37
C ILE A 674 -7.60 24.62 -5.98
N PHE A 675 -6.91 25.27 -6.91
CA PHE A 675 -6.23 26.54 -6.68
C PHE A 675 -6.98 27.68 -7.39
N ILE A 676 -7.49 28.62 -6.59
CA ILE A 676 -8.08 29.85 -7.10
C ILE A 676 -6.94 30.84 -7.33
N ARG A 677 -6.80 31.34 -8.55
CA ARG A 677 -5.67 32.20 -8.95
C ARG A 677 -6.07 33.67 -9.07
N LYS A 678 -5.07 34.54 -9.22
CA LYS A 678 -5.31 35.98 -9.43
C LYS A 678 -5.98 36.26 -10.77
N GLY A 679 -7.10 36.97 -10.72
CA GLY A 679 -7.87 37.44 -11.86
C GLY A 679 -7.59 38.91 -12.20
N LEU A 680 -8.51 39.52 -12.96
CA LEU A 680 -8.53 40.97 -13.21
C LEU A 680 -8.98 41.73 -11.96
N SER A 681 -8.55 42.98 -11.81
CA SER A 681 -8.99 43.83 -10.70
C SER A 681 -10.52 43.95 -10.67
N GLY A 682 -11.13 43.73 -9.49
CA GLY A 682 -12.59 43.70 -9.30
C GLY A 682 -13.30 42.43 -9.82
N GLN A 683 -12.57 41.46 -10.38
CA GLN A 683 -13.14 40.18 -10.82
C GLN A 683 -13.53 39.31 -9.61
N LYS A 684 -14.72 38.70 -9.67
CA LYS A 684 -15.20 37.74 -8.68
C LYS A 684 -14.88 36.32 -9.16
N ASN A 685 -14.05 35.60 -8.41
CA ASN A 685 -13.63 34.24 -8.73
C ASN A 685 -14.71 33.21 -8.35
N THR A 686 -14.84 32.12 -9.10
CA THR A 686 -15.84 31.07 -8.86
C THR A 686 -15.26 29.70 -9.20
N VAL A 687 -15.20 28.82 -8.19
CA VAL A 687 -14.71 27.44 -8.37
C VAL A 687 -15.61 26.66 -9.33
N SER A 688 -16.93 26.79 -9.19
CA SER A 688 -17.89 26.06 -10.03
C SER A 688 -18.96 26.93 -10.69
N ALA A 689 -19.35 26.56 -11.91
CA ALA A 689 -20.52 27.09 -12.60
C ALA A 689 -21.32 25.95 -13.24
N GLN A 690 -22.11 25.26 -12.40
CA GLN A 690 -22.83 24.06 -12.84
C GLN A 690 -24.11 24.45 -13.62
N GLY A 691 -24.29 23.81 -14.77
CA GLY A 691 -25.22 24.19 -15.83
C GLY A 691 -26.49 23.34 -15.96
N ARG A 692 -26.99 22.72 -14.89
CA ARG A 692 -28.20 21.89 -14.95
C ARG A 692 -29.46 22.71 -15.25
N VAL A 693 -30.12 22.39 -16.37
CA VAL A 693 -31.30 23.12 -16.90
C VAL A 693 -32.64 22.52 -16.49
N ASP A 694 -32.67 21.26 -16.07
CA ASP A 694 -33.87 20.55 -15.68
C ASP A 694 -33.64 19.71 -14.40
N LYS A 695 -34.59 19.75 -13.46
CA LYS A 695 -34.51 19.09 -12.16
C LYS A 695 -34.39 17.57 -12.22
N PHE A 696 -34.89 16.94 -13.29
CA PHE A 696 -34.87 15.50 -13.52
C PHE A 696 -33.51 15.02 -14.07
N GLN A 697 -32.64 15.92 -14.52
CA GLN A 697 -31.27 15.54 -14.87
C GLN A 697 -30.51 15.08 -13.61
N THR A 698 -29.84 13.93 -13.73
CA THR A 698 -29.00 13.34 -12.67
C THR A 698 -27.63 14.01 -12.54
N THR A 699 -27.35 15.04 -13.35
CA THR A 699 -26.10 15.78 -13.43
C THR A 699 -25.83 16.67 -12.22
N GLY A 700 -24.59 17.12 -12.06
CA GLY A 700 -24.12 17.89 -10.92
C GLY A 700 -22.64 17.66 -10.65
N PHE A 701 -22.02 18.57 -9.91
CA PHE A 701 -20.62 18.46 -9.49
C PHE A 701 -20.53 18.06 -8.02
N VAL A 702 -19.60 17.16 -7.72
CA VAL A 702 -19.27 16.77 -6.34
C VAL A 702 -17.78 16.99 -6.13
N ILE A 703 -17.43 17.86 -5.19
CA ILE A 703 -16.06 18.10 -4.73
C ILE A 703 -15.91 17.34 -3.41
N HIS A 704 -15.17 16.24 -3.41
CA HIS A 704 -15.08 15.30 -2.28
C HIS A 704 -13.64 15.13 -1.79
N LYS A 705 -13.38 15.39 -0.51
CA LYS A 705 -12.02 15.30 0.07
C LYS A 705 -10.97 16.09 -0.72
N CYS A 706 -11.35 17.26 -1.23
CA CYS A 706 -10.44 18.14 -1.95
C CYS A 706 -9.89 19.21 -1.00
N LYS A 707 -8.89 19.94 -1.49
CA LYS A 707 -8.30 21.13 -0.85
C LYS A 707 -8.59 22.32 -1.77
N ILE A 708 -9.36 23.32 -1.31
CA ILE A 708 -9.71 24.53 -2.09
C ILE A 708 -8.99 25.73 -1.47
N THR A 709 -7.95 26.25 -2.12
CA THR A 709 -7.04 27.27 -1.56
C THR A 709 -6.67 28.33 -2.61
N ALA A 710 -6.07 29.43 -2.17
CA ALA A 710 -5.46 30.42 -3.05
C ALA A 710 -4.18 29.85 -3.71
N ASN A 711 -4.00 30.14 -4.99
CA ASN A 711 -2.74 29.98 -5.71
C ASN A 711 -1.74 31.06 -5.26
N GLU A 712 -0.44 30.84 -5.47
CA GLU A 712 0.62 31.78 -5.08
C GLU A 712 0.42 33.21 -5.60
N ASP A 713 -0.12 33.37 -6.83
CA ASP A 713 -0.42 34.69 -7.41
C ASP A 713 -1.60 35.42 -6.72
N LEU A 714 -2.49 34.69 -6.02
CA LEU A 714 -3.66 35.24 -5.31
C LEU A 714 -3.40 35.45 -3.81
N LYS A 715 -2.64 34.56 -3.14
CA LYS A 715 -2.35 34.61 -1.69
C LYS A 715 -2.10 36.03 -1.14
N PRO A 716 -1.21 36.87 -1.70
CA PRO A 716 -0.90 38.19 -1.11
C PRO A 716 -1.98 39.26 -1.31
N VAL A 717 -2.99 39.02 -2.15
CA VAL A 717 -4.03 40.01 -2.49
C VAL A 717 -5.46 39.48 -2.34
N LYS A 718 -5.65 38.26 -1.84
CA LYS A 718 -6.95 37.56 -1.75
C LYS A 718 -8.09 38.38 -1.12
N ALA A 719 -7.80 39.25 -0.15
CA ALA A 719 -8.79 40.16 0.44
C ALA A 719 -9.42 41.15 -0.58
N GLU A 720 -8.69 41.51 -1.65
CA GLU A 720 -9.16 42.36 -2.75
C GLU A 720 -10.03 41.60 -3.77
N TYR A 721 -9.96 40.26 -3.80
CA TYR A 721 -10.56 39.40 -4.84
C TYR A 721 -11.54 38.40 -4.21
N LYS A 722 -12.83 38.74 -4.25
CA LYS A 722 -13.88 37.86 -3.74
C LYS A 722 -13.96 36.55 -4.53
N SER A 723 -13.78 35.41 -3.86
CA SER A 723 -13.94 34.08 -4.46
C SER A 723 -15.07 33.29 -3.81
N TYR A 724 -15.67 32.37 -4.57
CA TYR A 724 -16.86 31.62 -4.15
C TYR A 724 -16.80 30.16 -4.63
N LEU A 725 -17.45 29.24 -3.90
CA LEU A 725 -17.57 27.82 -4.26
C LEU A 725 -18.30 27.61 -5.60
N GLY A 726 -19.17 28.56 -5.96
CA GLY A 726 -19.72 28.64 -7.31
C GLY A 726 -20.86 29.63 -7.48
N ARG A 727 -21.41 29.65 -8.69
CA ARG A 727 -22.60 30.42 -9.07
C ARG A 727 -23.52 29.65 -10.05
N PRO A 728 -24.85 29.85 -10.00
CA PRO A 728 -25.79 29.01 -10.73
C PRO A 728 -25.91 29.44 -12.19
N TRP A 729 -25.13 28.80 -13.09
CA TRP A 729 -25.19 29.09 -14.53
C TRP A 729 -26.54 28.77 -15.17
N LYS A 730 -27.31 27.83 -14.59
CA LYS A 730 -28.64 27.42 -15.03
C LYS A 730 -29.57 27.14 -13.85
N ASN A 731 -30.87 27.10 -14.13
CA ASN A 731 -31.94 27.23 -13.14
C ASN A 731 -31.95 26.13 -12.05
N TYR A 732 -31.44 24.94 -12.34
CA TYR A 732 -31.38 23.82 -11.38
C TYR A 732 -29.94 23.44 -11.00
N SER A 733 -29.00 24.39 -11.11
CA SER A 733 -27.57 24.23 -10.82
C SER A 733 -27.33 23.37 -9.58
N ARG A 734 -26.44 22.38 -9.67
CA ARG A 734 -26.18 21.44 -8.58
C ARG A 734 -24.69 21.20 -8.33
N THR A 735 -24.21 21.68 -7.19
CA THR A 735 -22.84 21.49 -6.70
C THR A 735 -22.88 21.03 -5.25
N ILE A 736 -22.10 20.01 -4.91
CA ILE A 736 -21.95 19.47 -3.56
C ILE A 736 -20.48 19.54 -3.18
N VAL A 737 -20.15 20.15 -2.03
CA VAL A 737 -18.78 20.19 -1.49
C VAL A 737 -18.78 19.44 -0.17
N MET A 738 -18.04 18.33 -0.08
CA MET A 738 -18.09 17.45 1.08
C MET A 738 -16.74 16.87 1.51
N GLU A 739 -16.58 16.69 2.83
CA GLU A 739 -15.38 16.20 3.51
C GLU A 739 -14.07 16.89 3.04
N SER A 740 -14.16 18.12 2.54
CA SER A 740 -13.07 18.88 1.90
C SER A 740 -12.54 19.98 2.82
N THR A 741 -11.26 20.34 2.71
CA THR A 741 -10.76 21.57 3.33
C THR A 741 -11.02 22.74 2.40
N ILE A 742 -11.72 23.76 2.91
CA ILE A 742 -12.05 25.00 2.23
C ILE A 742 -11.36 26.11 3.00
N GLU A 743 -10.36 26.67 2.34
CA GLU A 743 -9.60 27.76 2.89
C GLU A 743 -10.33 29.10 2.69
N ASP A 744 -9.98 30.04 3.55
CA ASP A 744 -10.14 31.50 3.48
C ASP A 744 -10.54 32.19 2.18
N VAL A 745 -10.00 31.73 1.06
CA VAL A 745 -10.11 32.34 -0.25
C VAL A 745 -11.58 32.46 -0.66
N ILE A 746 -12.45 31.61 -0.09
CA ILE A 746 -13.89 31.63 -0.23
C ILE A 746 -14.53 32.63 0.74
N ASP A 747 -15.28 33.59 0.20
CA ASP A 747 -16.09 34.54 0.97
C ASP A 747 -17.12 33.82 1.87
N PRO A 748 -17.38 34.28 3.11
CA PRO A 748 -18.25 33.58 4.08
C PRO A 748 -19.64 33.20 3.56
N ILE A 749 -20.22 33.98 2.63
CA ILE A 749 -21.53 33.64 2.04
C ILE A 749 -21.47 32.37 1.18
N GLY A 750 -20.28 31.96 0.77
CA GLY A 750 -19.91 30.72 0.07
C GLY A 750 -20.26 30.69 -1.41
N TRP A 751 -21.42 31.23 -1.78
CA TRP A 751 -22.02 31.06 -3.10
C TRP A 751 -22.45 32.42 -3.69
N LEU A 752 -22.17 32.63 -4.99
CA LEU A 752 -22.41 33.90 -5.68
C LEU A 752 -23.67 33.84 -6.55
N ARG A 753 -24.48 34.91 -6.54
CA ARG A 753 -25.65 35.07 -7.43
C ARG A 753 -25.22 35.10 -8.89
N TRP A 754 -26.09 34.60 -9.78
CA TRP A 754 -25.91 34.82 -11.21
C TRP A 754 -26.25 36.26 -11.58
N GLU A 755 -25.30 37.00 -12.15
CA GLU A 755 -25.46 38.40 -12.59
C GLU A 755 -26.07 39.33 -11.52
N GLU A 756 -25.82 39.05 -10.23
CA GLU A 756 -26.36 39.77 -9.07
C GLU A 756 -27.90 39.74 -8.94
N THR A 757 -28.55 38.82 -9.66
CA THR A 757 -30.00 38.56 -9.60
C THR A 757 -30.35 37.40 -8.67
N ASP A 758 -31.61 37.31 -8.25
CA ASP A 758 -32.15 36.13 -7.54
C ASP A 758 -32.48 34.95 -8.50
N PHE A 759 -31.83 34.89 -9.67
CA PHE A 759 -31.95 33.75 -10.58
C PHE A 759 -31.51 32.45 -9.91
N ALA A 760 -32.30 31.40 -10.11
CA ALA A 760 -32.08 30.02 -9.65
C ALA A 760 -32.03 29.78 -8.12
N ILE A 761 -32.06 30.80 -7.25
CA ILE A 761 -31.80 30.62 -5.81
C ILE A 761 -32.82 29.70 -5.10
N ASP A 762 -34.04 29.63 -5.62
CA ASP A 762 -35.12 28.77 -5.11
C ASP A 762 -35.07 27.33 -5.66
N THR A 763 -34.35 27.12 -6.76
CA THR A 763 -34.43 25.89 -7.59
C THR A 763 -33.09 25.16 -7.75
N LEU A 764 -31.97 25.82 -7.45
CA LEU A 764 -30.65 25.19 -7.37
C LEU A 764 -30.57 24.19 -6.20
N TYR A 765 -29.52 23.38 -6.19
CA TYR A 765 -29.17 22.52 -5.06
C TYR A 765 -27.67 22.66 -4.77
N TYR A 766 -27.34 23.58 -3.86
CA TYR A 766 -25.98 23.74 -3.36
C TYR A 766 -25.89 23.15 -1.96
N ALA A 767 -24.97 22.21 -1.78
CA ALA A 767 -24.89 21.43 -0.55
C ALA A 767 -23.48 21.32 0.02
N GLU A 768 -23.39 21.40 1.35
CA GLU A 768 -22.14 21.26 2.08
C GLU A 768 -22.26 20.18 3.18
N TYR A 769 -21.24 19.34 3.32
CA TYR A 769 -21.18 18.28 4.34
C TYR A 769 -19.78 18.11 4.91
N LYS A 770 -19.61 18.47 6.19
CA LYS A 770 -18.36 18.26 6.95
C LYS A 770 -17.11 18.76 6.24
N ASN A 771 -17.23 19.92 5.60
CA ASN A 771 -16.06 20.66 5.18
C ASN A 771 -15.31 21.18 6.42
N LYS A 772 -14.07 21.56 6.22
CA LYS A 772 -13.15 22.06 7.26
C LYS A 772 -12.44 23.31 6.76
N GLY A 773 -11.76 23.98 7.68
CA GLY A 773 -11.09 25.26 7.46
C GLY A 773 -12.00 26.46 7.73
N PRO A 774 -11.47 27.69 7.66
CA PRO A 774 -12.11 28.90 8.17
C PRO A 774 -13.32 29.25 7.31
N SER A 775 -13.18 29.18 5.99
CA SER A 775 -14.30 29.24 5.05
C SER A 775 -15.06 27.91 4.91
N GLY A 776 -14.72 26.91 5.72
CA GLY A 776 -15.45 25.64 5.85
C GLY A 776 -16.68 25.72 6.76
N ASP A 777 -16.82 26.75 7.60
CA ASP A 777 -18.06 26.98 8.36
C ASP A 777 -19.22 27.42 7.45
N THR A 778 -20.43 27.05 7.87
CA THR A 778 -21.67 27.26 7.11
C THR A 778 -22.63 28.25 7.76
N ALA A 779 -22.32 28.79 8.96
CA ALA A 779 -23.22 29.68 9.69
C ALA A 779 -23.53 31.01 8.96
N SER A 780 -22.54 31.53 8.22
CA SER A 780 -22.66 32.80 7.47
C SER A 780 -23.05 32.64 6.00
N ARG A 781 -23.42 31.42 5.58
CA ARG A 781 -23.78 31.13 4.18
C ARG A 781 -25.07 31.82 3.75
N VAL A 782 -25.23 31.95 2.44
CA VAL A 782 -26.46 32.45 1.81
C VAL A 782 -27.72 31.73 2.32
N THR A 783 -28.76 32.48 2.63
CA THR A 783 -30.06 31.96 3.11
C THR A 783 -30.99 31.52 1.98
N TRP A 784 -30.44 31.06 0.85
CA TRP A 784 -31.21 30.68 -0.34
C TRP A 784 -31.96 29.36 -0.10
N PRO A 785 -33.22 29.19 -0.54
CA PRO A 785 -33.94 27.92 -0.35
C PRO A 785 -33.28 26.70 -1.02
N GLY A 786 -32.49 26.93 -2.07
CA GLY A 786 -31.67 25.91 -2.73
C GLY A 786 -30.35 25.56 -2.03
N PHE A 787 -29.90 26.33 -1.03
CA PHE A 787 -28.70 26.03 -0.26
C PHE A 787 -29.02 25.11 0.94
N LYS A 788 -28.17 24.12 1.21
CA LYS A 788 -28.35 23.12 2.29
C LYS A 788 -27.05 22.70 2.96
N VAL A 789 -27.04 22.71 4.29
CA VAL A 789 -26.09 21.91 5.06
C VAL A 789 -26.71 20.52 5.23
N ILE A 790 -26.17 19.52 4.54
CA ILE A 790 -26.79 18.20 4.44
C ILE A 790 -26.25 17.23 5.50
N ASN A 791 -27.01 16.17 5.78
CA ASN A 791 -26.58 15.14 6.73
C ASN A 791 -25.81 13.98 6.05
N LYS A 792 -25.33 13.01 6.84
CA LYS A 792 -24.53 11.87 6.32
C LYS A 792 -25.29 11.02 5.30
N GLU A 793 -26.58 10.76 5.52
CA GLU A 793 -27.39 9.90 4.66
C GLU A 793 -27.66 10.58 3.31
N GLU A 794 -27.90 11.89 3.33
CA GLU A 794 -27.94 12.70 2.11
C GLU A 794 -26.59 12.72 1.37
N ALA A 795 -25.48 12.91 2.09
CA ALA A 795 -24.14 12.95 1.51
C ALA A 795 -23.72 11.63 0.85
N LEU A 796 -24.17 10.48 1.37
CA LEU A 796 -23.89 9.16 0.77
C LEU A 796 -24.39 9.05 -0.68
N ASN A 797 -25.50 9.72 -1.03
CA ASN A 797 -26.05 9.74 -2.39
C ASN A 797 -25.14 10.43 -3.42
N TYR A 798 -24.18 11.24 -2.96
CA TYR A 798 -23.21 11.95 -3.80
C TYR A 798 -21.85 11.24 -3.89
N THR A 799 -21.73 10.03 -3.32
CA THR A 799 -20.52 9.21 -3.46
C THR A 799 -20.46 8.49 -4.82
N VAL A 800 -19.27 8.00 -5.18
CA VAL A 800 -18.95 7.42 -6.51
C VAL A 800 -19.91 6.32 -6.96
N GLY A 801 -20.32 5.43 -6.05
CA GLY A 801 -21.27 4.35 -6.35
C GLY A 801 -22.63 4.89 -6.77
N PRO A 802 -23.41 5.53 -5.88
CA PRO A 802 -24.74 6.05 -6.21
C PRO A 802 -24.75 7.11 -7.31
N PHE A 803 -23.84 8.08 -7.28
CA PHE A 803 -23.91 9.26 -8.15
C PHE A 803 -23.47 8.98 -9.60
N LEU A 804 -22.38 8.21 -9.78
CA LEU A 804 -21.82 7.88 -11.10
C LEU A 804 -22.15 6.46 -11.59
N GLN A 805 -22.85 5.65 -10.78
CA GLN A 805 -23.05 4.22 -11.03
C GLN A 805 -21.69 3.54 -11.26
N GLY A 806 -20.77 3.78 -10.33
CA GLY A 806 -19.31 3.65 -10.49
C GLY A 806 -18.73 2.25 -10.76
N ASP A 807 -19.55 1.25 -11.08
CA ASP A 807 -19.08 -0.12 -11.39
C ASP A 807 -18.12 -0.16 -12.58
N TRP A 808 -18.23 0.79 -13.51
CA TRP A 808 -17.29 0.96 -14.62
C TRP A 808 -15.89 1.41 -14.18
N ILE A 809 -15.77 2.12 -13.04
CA ILE A 809 -14.48 2.49 -12.44
C ILE A 809 -13.83 1.23 -11.84
N ASN A 810 -14.61 0.41 -11.14
CA ASN A 810 -14.16 -0.84 -10.53
C ASN A 810 -13.85 -1.94 -11.57
N ALA A 811 -14.63 -2.04 -12.65
CA ALA A 811 -14.45 -3.04 -13.70
C ALA A 811 -13.14 -2.84 -14.49
N LEU A 812 -12.73 -1.58 -14.72
CA LEU A 812 -11.44 -1.24 -15.30
C LEU A 812 -10.26 -1.60 -14.38
N GLU A 813 -10.49 -1.55 -13.07
CA GLU A 813 -9.52 -1.91 -12.04
C GLU A 813 -9.40 -3.44 -11.86
N ALA A 814 -10.53 -4.16 -11.89
CA ALA A 814 -10.61 -5.61 -11.71
C ALA A 814 -10.23 -6.40 -12.96
N ARG A 815 -10.69 -5.99 -14.16
CA ARG A 815 -10.41 -6.73 -15.41
C ARG A 815 -8.95 -6.64 -15.83
N SER A 816 -8.27 -5.52 -15.53
CA SER A 816 -6.80 -5.40 -15.62
C SER A 816 -6.12 -6.43 -14.72
N LYS A 817 -6.41 -6.42 -13.40
CA LYS A 817 -5.82 -7.38 -12.45
C LYS A 817 -6.11 -8.83 -12.78
N LEU A 818 -7.24 -9.15 -13.40
CA LEU A 818 -7.62 -10.51 -13.73
C LEU A 818 -6.84 -11.08 -14.92
N GLU A 819 -6.47 -10.25 -15.90
CA GLU A 819 -5.60 -10.65 -17.01
C GLU A 819 -4.10 -10.54 -16.70
N GLU A 820 -3.69 -9.78 -15.67
CA GLU A 820 -2.31 -9.71 -15.17
C GLU A 820 -1.78 -11.12 -14.81
N LEU A 821 -0.57 -11.45 -15.27
CA LEU A 821 0.15 -12.67 -14.90
C LEU A 821 0.44 -12.70 -13.39
N VAL A 822 0.38 -13.88 -12.79
CA VAL A 822 0.78 -14.10 -11.39
C VAL A 822 2.33 -14.05 -11.34
N PRO A 823 2.94 -13.09 -10.63
CA PRO A 823 4.39 -12.95 -10.61
C PRO A 823 5.07 -14.21 -10.08
N LYS A 824 6.15 -14.65 -10.74
CA LYS A 824 6.88 -15.91 -10.54
C LYS A 824 6.11 -17.21 -10.88
N PHE A 825 4.85 -17.13 -11.30
CA PHE A 825 4.01 -18.28 -11.66
C PHE A 825 3.46 -18.16 -13.08
N HIS A 826 4.32 -17.81 -14.04
CA HIS A 826 4.00 -17.89 -15.47
C HIS A 826 3.69 -19.36 -15.84
N PRO A 827 2.65 -19.67 -16.62
CA PRO A 827 1.85 -18.78 -17.46
C PRO A 827 0.49 -18.37 -16.87
N PHE A 828 0.26 -18.49 -15.57
CA PHE A 828 -1.04 -18.21 -14.95
C PHE A 828 -1.33 -16.71 -14.83
N ARG A 829 -2.59 -16.31 -15.05
CA ARG A 829 -3.15 -14.99 -14.76
C ARG A 829 -3.96 -15.06 -13.46
N TYR A 830 -4.23 -13.93 -12.81
CA TYR A 830 -5.04 -13.94 -11.58
C TYR A 830 -6.48 -14.46 -11.78
N LYS A 831 -7.06 -14.40 -12.98
CA LYS A 831 -8.37 -15.01 -13.31
C LYS A 831 -8.35 -16.54 -13.41
N ASP A 832 -7.16 -17.10 -13.63
CA ASP A 832 -6.95 -18.54 -13.76
C ASP A 832 -6.85 -19.22 -12.39
N LEU A 833 -6.60 -18.44 -11.32
CA LEU A 833 -6.60 -18.95 -9.94
C LEU A 833 -8.02 -19.34 -9.47
N PRO A 834 -8.17 -20.39 -8.63
CA PRO A 834 -9.47 -21.00 -8.29
C PRO A 834 -10.34 -20.17 -7.31
N VAL A 835 -10.16 -18.86 -7.23
CA VAL A 835 -10.80 -17.97 -6.24
C VAL A 835 -12.33 -18.09 -6.25
N THR A 836 -12.94 -18.13 -7.43
CA THR A 836 -14.41 -18.14 -7.59
C THR A 836 -15.07 -19.42 -7.08
N ALA A 837 -14.34 -20.52 -6.92
CA ALA A 837 -14.89 -21.77 -6.38
C ALA A 837 -14.98 -21.77 -4.83
N TYR A 838 -14.17 -20.96 -4.15
CA TYR A 838 -14.07 -20.94 -2.69
C TYR A 838 -14.66 -19.68 -2.03
N GLY A 839 -15.11 -18.71 -2.83
CA GLY A 839 -15.76 -17.48 -2.38
C GLY A 839 -14.79 -16.29 -2.33
N SER A 840 -14.64 -15.66 -1.17
CA SER A 840 -13.73 -14.52 -1.02
C SER A 840 -12.26 -14.95 -0.97
N MET A 841 -11.36 -14.01 -1.28
CA MET A 841 -9.91 -14.24 -1.16
C MET A 841 -9.51 -14.58 0.29
N GLU A 842 -10.20 -14.06 1.32
CA GLU A 842 -9.95 -14.50 2.70
C GLU A 842 -10.28 -15.97 2.93
N ARG A 843 -11.35 -16.50 2.31
CA ARG A 843 -11.68 -17.94 2.41
C ARG A 843 -10.63 -18.82 1.74
N LEU A 844 -10.17 -18.43 0.56
CA LEU A 844 -9.08 -19.14 -0.13
C LEU A 844 -7.77 -19.07 0.67
N MET A 845 -7.43 -17.90 1.21
CA MET A 845 -6.26 -17.74 2.09
C MET A 845 -6.40 -18.50 3.41
N LEU A 846 -7.59 -18.57 4.00
CA LEU A 846 -7.87 -19.41 5.18
C LEU A 846 -7.71 -20.90 4.84
N LEU A 847 -8.15 -21.35 3.67
CA LEU A 847 -7.93 -22.72 3.21
C LEU A 847 -6.43 -23.02 3.05
N TYR A 848 -5.70 -22.18 2.31
CA TYR A 848 -4.25 -22.33 2.17
C TYR A 848 -3.51 -22.25 3.50
N HIS A 849 -3.87 -21.32 4.40
CA HIS A 849 -3.30 -21.19 5.73
C HIS A 849 -3.57 -22.41 6.62
N ASN A 850 -4.75 -23.02 6.51
CA ASN A 850 -5.11 -24.24 7.24
C ASN A 850 -4.45 -25.50 6.66
N VAL A 851 -4.11 -25.49 5.37
CA VAL A 851 -3.32 -26.56 4.72
C VAL A 851 -1.84 -26.39 5.03
N SER A 852 -1.28 -25.18 4.90
CA SER A 852 0.14 -24.88 5.15
C SER A 852 0.53 -24.89 6.63
N LYS A 853 -0.45 -24.90 7.55
CA LYS A 853 -0.23 -25.11 8.99
C LYS A 853 -0.26 -26.58 9.42
N ARG A 854 -0.39 -27.52 8.48
CA ARG A 854 -0.23 -28.95 8.79
C ARG A 854 1.26 -29.30 8.88
N GLU A 855 1.90 -28.84 9.95
CA GLU A 855 3.30 -29.12 10.33
C GLU A 855 3.54 -30.61 10.71
N THR A 856 2.73 -31.52 10.17
CA THR A 856 2.67 -32.95 10.52
C THR A 856 2.79 -33.88 9.32
N SER A 857 2.99 -33.37 8.10
CA SER A 857 3.18 -34.20 6.90
C SER A 857 4.67 -34.41 6.61
N SER A 858 5.13 -35.66 6.57
CA SER A 858 6.51 -36.02 6.20
C SER A 858 6.79 -35.93 4.69
N GLY A 859 5.77 -35.70 3.86
CA GLY A 859 5.89 -35.58 2.41
C GLY A 859 4.53 -35.41 1.72
N ILE A 860 4.54 -35.12 0.42
CA ILE A 860 3.36 -34.88 -0.42
C ILE A 860 3.35 -35.87 -1.58
N ILE A 861 2.26 -36.64 -1.73
CA ILE A 861 2.06 -37.53 -2.88
C ILE A 861 1.31 -36.76 -3.97
N HIS A 862 1.88 -36.66 -5.17
CA HIS A 862 1.31 -35.90 -6.29
C HIS A 862 1.05 -36.80 -7.50
N ASN A 863 -0.17 -36.77 -8.04
CA ASN A 863 -0.55 -37.56 -9.23
C ASN A 863 -0.10 -36.83 -10.51
N SER A 864 1.20 -36.81 -10.75
CA SER A 864 1.85 -36.20 -11.91
C SER A 864 3.25 -36.79 -12.10
N SER A 865 3.94 -36.41 -13.15
CA SER A 865 5.33 -36.79 -13.44
C SER A 865 6.20 -35.55 -13.65
N ASN A 866 7.51 -35.67 -13.42
CA ASN A 866 8.43 -34.54 -13.61
C ASN A 866 8.45 -34.02 -15.05
N CYS A 867 8.27 -34.88 -16.07
CA CYS A 867 8.18 -34.41 -17.46
C CYS A 867 6.96 -33.52 -17.75
N LEU A 868 5.93 -33.52 -16.88
CA LEU A 868 4.75 -32.65 -17.01
C LEU A 868 4.85 -31.37 -16.15
N GLU A 869 5.45 -31.45 -14.95
CA GLU A 869 5.34 -30.39 -13.93
C GLU A 869 6.61 -30.09 -13.11
N ASN A 870 7.82 -30.48 -13.53
CA ASN A 870 9.07 -30.36 -12.74
C ASN A 870 9.27 -29.00 -12.01
N VAL A 871 8.95 -27.88 -12.68
CA VAL A 871 9.10 -26.54 -12.12
C VAL A 871 8.16 -26.31 -10.93
N PHE A 872 6.95 -26.88 -10.97
CA PHE A 872 5.95 -26.76 -9.91
C PHE A 872 6.21 -27.73 -8.76
N THR A 873 6.72 -28.94 -9.03
CA THR A 873 7.10 -29.89 -7.99
C THR A 873 8.31 -29.39 -7.19
N SER A 874 9.36 -28.89 -7.83
CA SER A 874 10.50 -28.28 -7.11
C SER A 874 10.08 -27.03 -6.31
N ALA A 875 9.26 -26.14 -6.89
CA ALA A 875 8.78 -24.95 -6.18
C ALA A 875 7.90 -25.30 -4.96
N ALA A 876 7.16 -26.43 -5.01
CA ALA A 876 6.41 -26.96 -3.90
C ALA A 876 7.30 -27.48 -2.77
N GLU A 877 8.37 -28.22 -3.09
CA GLU A 877 9.37 -28.70 -2.12
C GLU A 877 10.06 -27.53 -1.41
N ASP A 878 10.55 -26.54 -2.17
CA ASP A 878 11.16 -25.31 -1.64
C ASP A 878 10.22 -24.52 -0.71
N THR A 879 8.92 -24.49 -1.05
CA THR A 879 7.91 -23.71 -0.31
C THR A 879 7.46 -24.37 0.98
N TRP A 880 7.31 -25.71 0.98
CA TRP A 880 6.75 -26.45 2.11
C TRP A 880 7.81 -27.16 2.97
N GLY A 881 9.06 -27.27 2.50
CA GLY A 881 10.15 -27.90 3.24
C GLY A 881 9.96 -29.41 3.44
N VAL A 882 9.14 -30.05 2.58
CA VAL A 882 8.81 -31.48 2.61
C VAL A 882 8.93 -32.05 1.20
N GLN A 883 9.36 -33.30 1.10
CA GLN A 883 9.58 -33.96 -0.19
C GLN A 883 8.26 -34.19 -0.95
N VAL A 884 8.27 -33.93 -2.25
CA VAL A 884 7.14 -34.15 -3.16
C VAL A 884 7.43 -35.39 -4.00
N TYR A 885 6.49 -36.32 -4.01
CA TYR A 885 6.59 -37.59 -4.72
C TYR A 885 5.66 -37.57 -5.94
N PRO A 886 6.15 -37.18 -7.14
CA PRO A 886 5.40 -37.24 -8.40
C PRO A 886 5.32 -38.70 -8.88
N VAL A 887 4.31 -39.42 -8.39
CA VAL A 887 4.13 -40.88 -8.61
C VAL A 887 3.22 -41.21 -9.80
N GLY A 888 2.82 -40.21 -10.58
CA GLY A 888 1.81 -40.34 -11.63
C GLY A 888 2.36 -40.46 -13.06
N PRO A 889 1.47 -40.61 -14.05
CA PRO A 889 0.01 -40.75 -13.90
C PRO A 889 -0.41 -42.11 -13.31
N LEU A 890 -1.10 -42.07 -12.17
CA LEU A 890 -1.44 -43.27 -11.37
C LEU A 890 -2.33 -44.30 -12.10
N TYR A 891 -3.00 -43.91 -13.18
CA TYR A 891 -3.83 -44.84 -13.96
C TYR A 891 -3.02 -45.68 -14.95
N MET A 892 -1.72 -45.41 -15.12
CA MET A 892 -0.82 -46.14 -16.01
C MET A 892 0.01 -47.21 -15.30
N THR A 893 -0.01 -47.27 -13.97
CA THR A 893 0.67 -48.32 -13.19
C THR A 893 -0.19 -49.60 -13.18
N ASP A 894 0.39 -50.69 -13.67
CA ASP A 894 -0.34 -51.85 -14.22
C ASP A 894 -0.86 -52.86 -13.17
N SER A 895 -1.31 -52.37 -12.00
CA SER A 895 -1.60 -53.22 -10.83
C SER A 895 -2.78 -52.75 -9.96
N ALA A 896 -3.96 -52.55 -10.55
CA ALA A 896 -5.23 -52.62 -9.79
C ALA A 896 -6.43 -52.94 -10.70
N THR A 897 -7.14 -54.01 -10.35
CA THR A 897 -8.45 -54.40 -10.88
C THR A 897 -9.45 -53.25 -10.82
N THR A 898 -10.07 -52.93 -11.97
CA THR A 898 -11.35 -52.18 -12.11
C THR A 898 -11.70 -51.22 -10.97
N CYS A 899 -11.18 -49.98 -11.01
CA CYS A 899 -11.90 -48.88 -10.35
C CYS A 899 -13.30 -48.79 -10.99
N PRO A 900 -14.39 -48.85 -10.23
CA PRO A 900 -15.73 -48.72 -10.78
C PRO A 900 -15.92 -47.32 -11.37
N SER A 901 -16.41 -47.25 -12.60
CA SER A 901 -16.88 -46.00 -13.19
C SER A 901 -18.05 -45.45 -12.36
N LEU A 902 -18.17 -44.12 -12.27
CA LEU A 902 -19.28 -43.45 -11.59
C LEU A 902 -20.63 -43.65 -12.31
N PHE A 903 -20.60 -44.03 -13.59
CA PHE A 903 -21.75 -44.31 -14.43
C PHE A 903 -21.47 -45.55 -15.29
N GLU A 904 -22.52 -46.26 -15.68
CA GLU A 904 -22.42 -47.43 -16.57
C GLU A 904 -21.83 -47.03 -17.93
N GLU A 905 -20.80 -47.74 -18.40
CA GLU A 905 -20.08 -47.37 -19.63
C GLU A 905 -20.74 -47.97 -20.87
N GLU A 906 -21.20 -47.11 -21.79
CA GLU A 906 -21.72 -47.53 -23.09
C GLU A 906 -20.60 -47.81 -24.08
N ARG A 907 -20.31 -49.10 -24.30
CA ARG A 907 -19.18 -49.57 -25.12
C ARG A 907 -19.48 -49.66 -26.62
N ASN A 908 -20.75 -49.51 -27.01
CA ASN A 908 -21.21 -49.43 -28.41
C ASN A 908 -20.52 -48.32 -29.23
N CYS A 909 -20.06 -47.23 -28.57
CA CYS A 909 -19.30 -46.18 -29.22
C CYS A 909 -17.96 -46.66 -29.81
N LEU A 910 -17.38 -47.75 -29.31
CA LEU A 910 -16.14 -48.32 -29.83
C LEU A 910 -16.36 -48.93 -31.23
N GLU A 911 -17.44 -49.68 -31.43
CA GLU A 911 -17.83 -50.25 -32.74
C GLU A 911 -18.16 -49.15 -33.79
N TRP A 912 -18.60 -47.99 -33.32
CA TRP A 912 -18.77 -46.81 -34.18
C TRP A 912 -17.43 -46.19 -34.55
N LEU A 913 -16.52 -46.03 -33.57
CA LEU A 913 -15.17 -45.51 -33.80
C LEU A 913 -14.34 -46.40 -34.73
N ASP A 914 -14.49 -47.72 -34.70
CA ASP A 914 -13.81 -48.67 -35.58
C ASP A 914 -13.99 -48.35 -37.08
N LYS A 915 -15.14 -47.80 -37.44
CA LYS A 915 -15.54 -47.44 -38.81
C LYS A 915 -14.98 -46.08 -39.27
N GLN A 916 -14.50 -45.26 -38.34
CA GLN A 916 -14.04 -43.90 -38.62
C GLN A 916 -12.58 -43.88 -39.10
N GLU A 917 -12.22 -42.85 -39.86
CA GLU A 917 -10.84 -42.66 -40.31
C GLU A 917 -9.90 -42.33 -39.14
N THR A 918 -8.63 -42.70 -39.28
CA THR A 918 -7.60 -42.43 -38.26
C THR A 918 -7.47 -40.92 -38.02
N ASN A 919 -7.41 -40.51 -36.75
CA ASN A 919 -7.31 -39.11 -36.32
C ASN A 919 -8.46 -38.15 -36.76
N SER A 920 -9.62 -38.67 -37.19
CA SER A 920 -10.73 -37.85 -37.73
C SER A 920 -11.76 -37.38 -36.67
N VAL A 921 -11.91 -38.10 -35.56
CA VAL A 921 -13.03 -37.90 -34.62
C VAL A 921 -12.68 -36.87 -33.54
N ILE A 922 -13.53 -35.87 -33.32
CA ILE A 922 -13.50 -35.07 -32.08
C ILE A 922 -14.32 -35.77 -30.99
N TYR A 923 -13.67 -36.15 -29.89
CA TYR A 923 -14.33 -36.66 -28.69
C TYR A 923 -14.69 -35.50 -27.76
N ILE A 924 -15.88 -35.50 -27.15
CA ILE A 924 -16.34 -34.44 -26.24
C ILE A 924 -16.82 -35.06 -24.93
N SER A 925 -16.20 -34.66 -23.81
CA SER A 925 -16.61 -35.05 -22.45
C SER A 925 -16.31 -33.93 -21.45
N MET A 926 -17.34 -33.42 -20.79
CA MET A 926 -17.21 -32.33 -19.81
C MET A 926 -17.10 -32.86 -18.36
N GLY A 927 -16.86 -34.16 -18.18
CA GLY A 927 -16.67 -34.78 -16.86
C GLY A 927 -17.97 -35.04 -16.09
N SER A 928 -17.81 -35.60 -14.88
CA SER A 928 -18.93 -36.08 -14.06
C SER A 928 -19.73 -34.96 -13.36
N LEU A 929 -19.14 -33.79 -13.14
CA LEU A 929 -19.72 -32.70 -12.33
C LEU A 929 -20.06 -31.42 -13.10
N ALA A 930 -19.52 -31.20 -14.30
CA ALA A 930 -19.83 -29.98 -15.05
C ALA A 930 -21.29 -29.95 -15.50
N MET A 931 -21.83 -28.74 -15.63
CA MET A 931 -23.17 -28.49 -16.16
C MET A 931 -23.11 -27.42 -17.25
N THR A 932 -23.75 -27.68 -18.37
CA THR A 932 -23.81 -26.78 -19.54
C THR A 932 -25.16 -26.07 -19.58
N GLN A 933 -25.19 -24.80 -19.98
CA GLN A 933 -26.46 -24.08 -20.17
C GLN A 933 -27.14 -24.50 -21.47
N LYS A 934 -28.48 -24.47 -21.54
CA LYS A 934 -29.22 -24.82 -22.77
C LYS A 934 -28.78 -24.01 -24.01
N LYS A 935 -28.48 -22.71 -23.88
CA LYS A 935 -27.95 -21.87 -24.98
C LYS A 935 -26.61 -22.43 -25.48
N GLU A 936 -25.66 -22.61 -24.57
CA GLU A 936 -24.30 -23.10 -24.87
C GLU A 936 -24.33 -24.52 -25.48
N PHE A 937 -25.20 -25.41 -24.97
CA PHE A 937 -25.41 -26.74 -25.54
C PHE A 937 -25.91 -26.69 -26.99
N VAL A 938 -26.86 -25.81 -27.31
CA VAL A 938 -27.37 -25.64 -28.68
C VAL A 938 -26.27 -25.12 -29.60
N GLU A 939 -25.50 -24.10 -29.20
CA GLU A 939 -24.40 -23.58 -30.02
C GLU A 939 -23.28 -24.61 -30.24
N MET A 940 -22.94 -25.42 -29.22
CA MET A 940 -22.05 -26.58 -29.38
C MET A 940 -22.58 -27.59 -30.39
N ALA A 941 -23.84 -28.00 -30.25
CA ALA A 941 -24.48 -28.97 -31.14
C ALA A 941 -24.48 -28.49 -32.61
N MET A 942 -24.83 -27.22 -32.84
CA MET A 942 -24.87 -26.63 -34.18
C MET A 942 -23.47 -26.47 -34.78
N GLY A 943 -22.50 -25.99 -34.01
CA GLY A 943 -21.12 -25.82 -34.49
C GLY A 943 -20.39 -27.14 -34.75
N LEU A 944 -20.69 -28.20 -33.97
CA LEU A 944 -20.22 -29.56 -34.27
C LEU A 944 -20.76 -30.05 -35.62
N VAL A 945 -22.06 -29.87 -35.89
CA VAL A 945 -22.66 -30.23 -37.18
C VAL A 945 -22.07 -29.41 -38.35
N GLN A 946 -21.85 -28.10 -38.14
CA GLN A 946 -21.24 -27.20 -39.13
C GLN A 946 -19.77 -27.55 -39.41
N SER A 947 -19.02 -28.05 -38.43
CA SER A 947 -17.59 -28.40 -38.58
C SER A 947 -17.33 -29.49 -39.63
N ASN A 948 -18.38 -30.25 -39.95
CA ASN A 948 -18.36 -31.41 -40.83
C ASN A 948 -17.30 -32.47 -40.45
N GLN A 949 -16.87 -32.51 -39.18
CA GLN A 949 -15.99 -33.55 -38.65
C GLN A 949 -16.83 -34.61 -37.90
N PRO A 950 -16.43 -35.90 -37.93
CA PRO A 950 -17.03 -36.92 -37.08
C PRO A 950 -16.90 -36.58 -35.60
N PHE A 951 -17.95 -36.78 -34.79
CA PHE A 951 -17.90 -36.49 -33.36
C PHE A 951 -18.57 -37.55 -32.47
N LEU A 952 -17.95 -37.80 -31.31
CA LEU A 952 -18.48 -38.64 -30.23
C LEU A 952 -18.66 -37.77 -28.98
N TRP A 953 -19.90 -37.58 -28.52
CA TRP A 953 -20.21 -36.71 -27.39
C TRP A 953 -20.86 -37.46 -26.22
N VAL A 954 -20.26 -37.37 -25.04
CA VAL A 954 -20.86 -37.79 -23.77
C VAL A 954 -21.88 -36.74 -23.29
N ILE A 955 -23.16 -37.09 -23.33
CA ILE A 955 -24.28 -36.26 -22.83
C ILE A 955 -24.91 -36.97 -21.64
N ARG A 956 -24.31 -36.77 -20.46
CA ARG A 956 -24.76 -37.36 -19.19
C ARG A 956 -26.16 -36.85 -18.79
N PRO A 957 -27.07 -37.71 -18.26
CA PRO A 957 -28.33 -37.27 -17.65
C PRO A 957 -28.14 -36.14 -16.63
N GLY A 958 -28.96 -35.09 -16.73
CA GLY A 958 -28.89 -33.91 -15.85
C GLY A 958 -27.63 -33.05 -16.03
N SER A 959 -26.86 -33.20 -17.10
CA SER A 959 -25.72 -32.30 -17.41
C SER A 959 -26.13 -30.95 -18.02
N ILE A 960 -27.38 -30.81 -18.48
CA ILE A 960 -27.90 -29.57 -19.10
C ILE A 960 -28.82 -28.87 -18.10
N THR A 961 -28.54 -27.62 -17.75
CA THR A 961 -29.38 -26.87 -16.79
C THR A 961 -30.70 -26.43 -17.44
N GLY A 962 -31.82 -26.73 -16.76
CA GLY A 962 -33.15 -26.23 -17.11
C GLY A 962 -34.11 -27.21 -17.80
N GLN A 963 -33.73 -28.49 -18.00
CA GLN A 963 -34.63 -29.54 -18.52
C GLN A 963 -34.34 -30.90 -17.86
N ASN A 964 -35.34 -31.80 -17.88
CA ASN A 964 -35.26 -33.15 -17.30
C ASN A 964 -35.04 -34.27 -18.34
N SER A 965 -35.06 -33.99 -19.65
CA SER A 965 -34.84 -34.99 -20.70
C SER A 965 -34.16 -34.43 -21.94
N VAL A 966 -33.66 -35.33 -22.78
CA VAL A 966 -32.90 -35.05 -24.01
C VAL A 966 -33.82 -34.69 -25.20
N ASP A 967 -35.14 -34.75 -25.02
CA ASP A 967 -36.16 -34.77 -26.09
C ASP A 967 -36.37 -33.45 -26.86
N SER A 968 -35.44 -32.49 -26.77
CA SER A 968 -35.47 -31.24 -27.55
C SER A 968 -34.11 -30.88 -28.15
N LEU A 969 -33.41 -31.89 -28.70
CA LEU A 969 -32.24 -31.69 -29.56
C LEU A 969 -32.60 -30.84 -30.80
N PRO A 970 -31.70 -29.95 -31.27
CA PRO A 970 -31.91 -29.23 -32.53
C PRO A 970 -32.12 -30.18 -33.70
N GLU A 971 -33.05 -29.88 -34.60
CA GLU A 971 -33.45 -30.79 -35.69
C GLU A 971 -32.27 -31.26 -36.55
N GLN A 972 -31.34 -30.35 -36.88
CA GLN A 972 -30.14 -30.65 -37.65
C GLN A 972 -29.13 -31.55 -36.91
N PHE A 973 -29.11 -31.48 -35.57
CA PHE A 973 -28.31 -32.38 -34.72
C PHE A 973 -28.95 -33.77 -34.65
N SER A 974 -30.29 -33.83 -34.51
CA SER A 974 -31.06 -35.08 -34.59
C SER A 974 -30.92 -35.77 -35.95
N GLN A 975 -30.88 -35.01 -37.05
CA GLN A 975 -30.59 -35.50 -38.39
C GLN A 975 -29.15 -36.07 -38.49
N ALA A 976 -28.15 -35.38 -37.93
CA ALA A 976 -26.78 -35.88 -37.91
C ALA A 976 -26.65 -37.22 -37.15
N LEU A 977 -27.41 -37.41 -36.07
CA LEU A 977 -27.48 -38.68 -35.32
C LEU A 977 -28.23 -39.78 -36.08
N THR A 978 -29.35 -39.48 -36.73
CA THR A 978 -30.15 -40.48 -37.47
C THR A 978 -29.49 -40.96 -38.76
N HIS A 979 -28.58 -40.17 -39.34
CA HIS A 979 -27.72 -40.62 -40.44
C HIS A 979 -26.51 -41.46 -40.00
N GLY A 980 -26.27 -41.63 -38.69
CA GLY A 980 -25.40 -42.66 -38.08
C GLY A 980 -23.89 -42.52 -38.28
N ASP A 981 -23.41 -42.07 -39.44
CA ASP A 981 -22.01 -42.21 -39.84
C ASP A 981 -21.09 -41.08 -39.35
N ARG A 982 -21.64 -39.93 -38.91
CA ARG A 982 -20.85 -38.74 -38.51
C ARG A 982 -21.02 -38.30 -37.06
N ALA A 983 -22.05 -38.75 -36.35
CA ALA A 983 -22.32 -38.32 -34.99
C ALA A 983 -22.75 -39.50 -34.13
N PHE A 984 -22.15 -39.63 -32.95
CA PHE A 984 -22.53 -40.62 -31.95
C PHE A 984 -22.63 -39.97 -30.57
N VAL A 985 -23.64 -40.35 -29.79
CA VAL A 985 -23.90 -39.84 -28.44
C VAL A 985 -24.10 -41.01 -27.50
N VAL A 986 -23.49 -40.92 -26.32
CA VAL A 986 -23.68 -41.85 -25.20
C VAL A 986 -23.91 -41.07 -23.91
N SER A 987 -24.58 -41.67 -22.93
CA SER A 987 -24.72 -41.10 -21.59
C SER A 987 -23.39 -41.09 -20.82
N TRP A 988 -22.56 -42.12 -21.03
CA TRP A 988 -21.21 -42.22 -20.49
C TRP A 988 -20.34 -43.17 -21.34
N ALA A 989 -19.07 -42.79 -21.59
CA ALA A 989 -18.17 -43.54 -22.47
C ALA A 989 -17.01 -44.19 -21.68
N PRO A 990 -16.45 -45.33 -22.14
CA PRO A 990 -15.18 -45.88 -21.65
C PRO A 990 -13.99 -44.99 -22.09
N GLN A 991 -13.85 -43.81 -21.46
CA GLN A 991 -13.00 -42.70 -21.91
C GLN A 991 -11.55 -43.11 -22.20
N LYS A 992 -10.96 -44.00 -21.39
CA LYS A 992 -9.59 -44.49 -21.60
C LYS A 992 -9.42 -45.29 -22.89
N GLU A 993 -10.44 -46.03 -23.30
CA GLU A 993 -10.43 -46.82 -24.53
C GLU A 993 -10.73 -45.94 -25.74
N VAL A 994 -11.68 -45.01 -25.60
CA VAL A 994 -11.98 -43.98 -26.60
C VAL A 994 -10.72 -43.15 -26.93
N LEU A 995 -10.03 -42.59 -25.93
CA LEU A 995 -8.82 -41.79 -26.14
C LEU A 995 -7.64 -42.60 -26.72
N ARG A 996 -7.60 -43.92 -26.50
CA ARG A 996 -6.61 -44.82 -27.13
C ARG A 996 -6.99 -45.24 -28.55
N HIS A 997 -8.24 -45.01 -28.98
CA HIS A 997 -8.73 -45.51 -30.25
C HIS A 997 -8.15 -44.73 -31.44
N ARG A 998 -7.70 -45.43 -32.49
CA ARG A 998 -7.02 -44.86 -33.68
C ARG A 998 -7.77 -43.71 -34.36
N ALA A 999 -9.10 -43.70 -34.25
CA ALA A 999 -9.95 -42.69 -34.88
C ALA A 999 -9.97 -41.35 -34.14
N VAL A 1000 -9.65 -41.29 -32.85
CA VAL A 1000 -9.79 -40.06 -32.07
C VAL A 1000 -8.70 -39.06 -32.44
N GLY A 1001 -9.15 -37.99 -33.10
CA GLY A 1001 -8.36 -36.87 -33.60
C GLY A 1001 -8.04 -35.83 -32.53
N GLY A 1002 -8.97 -35.58 -31.62
CA GLY A 1002 -8.82 -34.57 -30.57
C GLY A 1002 -9.85 -34.74 -29.48
N PHE A 1003 -9.68 -34.01 -28.38
CA PHE A 1003 -10.54 -34.13 -27.21
C PHE A 1003 -10.99 -32.76 -26.65
N TRP A 1004 -12.30 -32.49 -26.68
CA TRP A 1004 -12.91 -31.34 -26.02
C TRP A 1004 -13.20 -31.69 -24.56
N ASN A 1005 -12.54 -30.98 -23.65
CA ASN A 1005 -12.49 -31.29 -22.22
C ASN A 1005 -12.73 -30.04 -21.35
N HIS A 1006 -13.41 -30.25 -20.22
CA HIS A 1006 -13.54 -29.31 -19.10
C HIS A 1006 -12.24 -29.02 -18.30
N CYS A 1007 -11.11 -29.62 -18.68
CA CYS A 1007 -9.79 -29.43 -18.08
C CYS A 1007 -9.62 -29.95 -16.64
N GLY A 1008 -10.41 -30.96 -16.22
CA GLY A 1008 -10.12 -31.72 -15.01
C GLY A 1008 -8.80 -32.49 -15.13
N TRP A 1009 -7.98 -32.52 -14.06
CA TRP A 1009 -6.60 -33.00 -14.10
C TRP A 1009 -6.45 -34.44 -14.65
N ASN A 1010 -7.14 -35.42 -14.06
CA ASN A 1010 -7.07 -36.82 -14.49
C ASN A 1010 -7.44 -37.02 -15.97
N SER A 1011 -8.49 -36.33 -16.44
CA SER A 1011 -8.93 -36.41 -17.85
C SER A 1011 -7.92 -35.77 -18.81
N SER A 1012 -7.16 -34.77 -18.33
CA SER A 1012 -6.06 -34.15 -19.08
C SER A 1012 -4.86 -35.09 -19.18
N LEU A 1013 -4.49 -35.77 -18.07
CA LEU A 1013 -3.46 -36.81 -18.07
C LEU A 1013 -3.83 -37.99 -18.99
N GLU A 1014 -5.09 -38.42 -18.99
CA GLU A 1014 -5.61 -39.45 -19.90
C GLU A 1014 -5.40 -39.08 -21.37
N SER A 1015 -5.67 -37.83 -21.75
CA SER A 1015 -5.48 -37.35 -23.13
C SER A 1015 -4.01 -37.31 -23.54
N ILE A 1016 -3.15 -36.70 -22.71
CA ILE A 1016 -1.73 -36.53 -23.00
C ILE A 1016 -1.04 -37.88 -23.17
N SER A 1017 -1.29 -38.82 -22.26
CA SER A 1017 -0.67 -40.15 -22.35
C SER A 1017 -1.28 -41.06 -23.42
N CYS A 1018 -2.38 -40.65 -24.06
CA CYS A 1018 -2.85 -41.27 -25.29
C CYS A 1018 -2.24 -40.61 -26.55
N GLY A 1019 -1.71 -39.39 -26.43
CA GLY A 1019 -1.17 -38.58 -27.54
C GLY A 1019 -2.22 -37.70 -28.21
N VAL A 1020 -3.35 -37.45 -27.54
CA VAL A 1020 -4.51 -36.74 -28.08
C VAL A 1020 -4.47 -35.25 -27.66
N PRO A 1021 -4.47 -34.30 -28.62
CA PRO A 1021 -4.50 -32.87 -28.33
C PRO A 1021 -5.92 -32.40 -27.98
N MET A 1022 -6.06 -31.23 -27.34
CA MET A 1022 -7.31 -30.84 -26.67
C MET A 1022 -7.90 -29.47 -27.07
N ILE A 1023 -9.23 -29.37 -26.98
CA ILE A 1023 -9.96 -28.09 -26.87
C ILE A 1023 -10.31 -27.90 -25.39
N CYS A 1024 -9.84 -26.80 -24.80
CA CYS A 1024 -10.03 -26.50 -23.38
C CYS A 1024 -11.24 -25.57 -23.14
N ARG A 1025 -12.15 -25.97 -22.23
CA ARG A 1025 -13.28 -25.15 -21.78
C ARG A 1025 -13.47 -25.28 -20.25
N PRO A 1026 -12.68 -24.58 -19.43
CA PRO A 1026 -12.75 -24.70 -17.97
C PRO A 1026 -13.99 -24.00 -17.38
N TYR A 1027 -14.67 -24.65 -16.45
CA TYR A 1027 -15.83 -24.09 -15.74
C TYR A 1027 -15.46 -23.54 -14.35
N SER A 1028 -14.82 -24.35 -13.50
CA SER A 1028 -14.60 -24.02 -12.09
C SER A 1028 -13.40 -24.75 -11.46
N GLY A 1029 -13.03 -24.37 -10.23
CA GLY A 1029 -11.95 -25.00 -9.49
C GLY A 1029 -10.57 -24.82 -10.14
N ASP A 1030 -9.77 -25.88 -10.08
CA ASP A 1030 -8.42 -26.01 -10.65
C ASP A 1030 -8.37 -25.95 -12.19
N GLN A 1031 -9.51 -26.18 -12.86
CA GLN A 1031 -9.59 -26.38 -14.31
C GLN A 1031 -8.91 -25.27 -15.12
N ARG A 1032 -9.00 -24.01 -14.71
CA ARG A 1032 -8.35 -22.88 -15.41
C ARG A 1032 -6.83 -22.89 -15.27
N VAL A 1033 -6.30 -23.31 -14.12
CA VAL A 1033 -4.85 -23.52 -13.93
C VAL A 1033 -4.40 -24.64 -14.89
N ASN A 1034 -5.12 -25.76 -14.92
CA ASN A 1034 -4.84 -26.88 -15.81
C ASN A 1034 -4.88 -26.45 -17.30
N THR A 1035 -5.86 -25.63 -17.69
CA THR A 1035 -5.94 -25.05 -19.05
C THR A 1035 -4.68 -24.28 -19.42
N ARG A 1036 -4.15 -23.42 -18.54
CA ARG A 1036 -2.92 -22.67 -18.82
C ARG A 1036 -1.70 -23.58 -18.97
N LEU A 1037 -1.60 -24.66 -18.18
CA LEU A 1037 -0.56 -25.69 -18.35
C LEU A 1037 -0.64 -26.33 -19.75
N MET A 1038 -1.82 -26.86 -20.12
CA MET A 1038 -2.04 -27.51 -21.41
C MET A 1038 -1.78 -26.60 -22.62
N THR A 1039 -2.15 -25.32 -22.51
CA THR A 1039 -2.10 -24.37 -23.63
C THR A 1039 -0.76 -23.66 -23.79
N HIS A 1040 -0.06 -23.35 -22.69
CA HIS A 1040 1.16 -22.52 -22.74
C HIS A 1040 2.44 -23.29 -22.38
N VAL A 1041 2.37 -24.31 -21.51
CA VAL A 1041 3.53 -25.13 -21.12
C VAL A 1041 3.66 -26.35 -22.03
N TRP A 1042 2.64 -27.20 -22.07
CA TRP A 1042 2.63 -28.39 -22.94
C TRP A 1042 2.36 -28.03 -24.41
N GLN A 1043 1.58 -26.96 -24.63
CA GLN A 1043 1.17 -26.45 -25.94
C GLN A 1043 0.54 -27.54 -26.82
N THR A 1044 -0.25 -28.41 -26.19
CA THR A 1044 -1.01 -29.53 -26.79
C THR A 1044 -2.50 -29.21 -26.91
N ALA A 1045 -2.89 -27.98 -26.59
CA ALA A 1045 -4.28 -27.54 -26.55
C ALA A 1045 -4.41 -26.04 -26.82
N PHE A 1046 -5.63 -25.57 -27.06
CA PHE A 1046 -6.02 -24.15 -26.98
C PHE A 1046 -7.33 -23.98 -26.20
N GLU A 1047 -7.53 -22.80 -25.61
CA GLU A 1047 -8.72 -22.45 -24.82
C GLU A 1047 -9.77 -21.76 -25.69
N VAL A 1048 -11.04 -22.08 -25.44
CA VAL A 1048 -12.20 -21.35 -25.99
C VAL A 1048 -12.78 -20.47 -24.88
N GLU A 1049 -12.24 -19.25 -24.78
CA GLU A 1049 -12.71 -18.21 -23.85
C GLU A 1049 -14.03 -17.56 -24.34
N GLY A 1050 -14.82 -16.98 -23.43
CA GLY A 1050 -15.96 -16.13 -23.76
C GLY A 1050 -17.34 -16.83 -23.86
N GLU A 1051 -18.31 -16.12 -24.47
CA GLU A 1051 -19.58 -16.72 -24.91
C GLU A 1051 -19.33 -17.64 -26.10
N LEU A 1052 -20.01 -18.79 -26.12
CA LEU A 1052 -19.78 -19.81 -27.12
C LEU A 1052 -20.83 -19.72 -28.22
N GLU A 1053 -20.40 -19.28 -29.41
CA GLU A 1053 -21.20 -19.21 -30.63
C GLU A 1053 -20.80 -20.36 -31.57
N ARG A 1054 -21.76 -20.89 -32.36
CA ARG A 1054 -21.52 -22.05 -33.24
C ARG A 1054 -20.38 -21.87 -34.23
N GLU A 1055 -20.12 -20.65 -34.70
CA GLU A 1055 -19.00 -20.34 -35.61
C GLU A 1055 -17.64 -20.48 -34.92
N ILE A 1056 -17.57 -20.17 -33.61
CA ILE A 1056 -16.38 -20.38 -32.77
C ILE A 1056 -16.16 -21.88 -32.56
N VAL A 1057 -17.23 -22.62 -32.28
CA VAL A 1057 -17.22 -24.09 -32.15
C VAL A 1057 -16.75 -24.75 -33.45
N GLU A 1058 -17.30 -24.35 -34.60
CA GLU A 1058 -16.89 -24.85 -35.93
C GLU A 1058 -15.39 -24.62 -36.16
N THR A 1059 -14.95 -23.38 -35.94
CA THR A 1059 -13.56 -22.95 -36.13
C THR A 1059 -12.61 -23.73 -35.22
N ALA A 1060 -12.97 -23.92 -33.95
CA ALA A 1060 -12.18 -24.67 -32.98
C ALA A 1060 -12.03 -26.15 -33.39
N VAL A 1061 -13.13 -26.84 -33.74
CA VAL A 1061 -13.09 -28.24 -34.16
C VAL A 1061 -12.26 -28.42 -35.42
N ARG A 1062 -12.46 -27.57 -36.44
CA ARG A 1062 -11.69 -27.62 -37.70
C ARG A 1062 -10.21 -27.29 -37.48
N LYS A 1063 -9.89 -26.33 -36.61
CA LYS A 1063 -8.52 -25.98 -36.21
C LYS A 1063 -7.78 -27.16 -35.56
N LEU A 1064 -8.42 -27.91 -34.68
CA LEU A 1064 -7.78 -29.04 -33.98
C LEU A 1064 -7.66 -30.30 -34.86
N ILE A 1065 -8.70 -30.63 -35.62
CA ILE A 1065 -8.75 -31.88 -36.39
C ILE A 1065 -8.02 -31.76 -37.74
N VAL A 1066 -8.28 -30.67 -38.48
CA VAL A 1066 -7.83 -30.51 -39.88
C VAL A 1066 -6.66 -29.53 -40.01
N GLY A 1067 -6.64 -28.48 -39.18
CA GLY A 1067 -5.67 -27.39 -39.24
C GLY A 1067 -4.24 -27.80 -38.90
N ASP A 1068 -3.25 -27.09 -39.48
CA ASP A 1068 -1.83 -27.38 -39.25
C ASP A 1068 -1.38 -27.15 -37.80
N GLU A 1069 -2.02 -26.20 -37.11
CA GLU A 1069 -1.80 -25.97 -35.67
C GLU A 1069 -2.22 -27.20 -34.84
N GLY A 1070 -3.34 -27.84 -35.20
CA GLY A 1070 -3.79 -29.09 -34.59
C GLY A 1070 -2.84 -30.27 -34.84
N LYS A 1071 -2.23 -30.34 -36.03
CA LYS A 1071 -1.18 -31.33 -36.35
C LYS A 1071 0.06 -31.15 -35.46
N GLU A 1072 0.49 -29.92 -35.22
CA GLU A 1072 1.63 -29.62 -34.36
C GLU A 1072 1.32 -29.87 -32.87
N MET A 1073 0.12 -29.51 -32.40
CA MET A 1073 -0.35 -29.87 -31.04
C MET A 1073 -0.38 -31.40 -30.84
N ARG A 1074 -0.84 -32.15 -31.85
CA ARG A 1074 -0.82 -33.63 -31.85
C ARG A 1074 0.60 -34.17 -31.78
N ARG A 1075 1.53 -33.62 -32.56
CA ARG A 1075 2.96 -34.02 -32.54
C ARG A 1075 3.56 -33.83 -31.14
N ARG A 1076 3.24 -32.72 -30.46
CA ARG A 1076 3.67 -32.44 -29.07
C ARG A 1076 3.02 -33.39 -28.07
N ALA A 1077 1.74 -33.71 -28.24
CA ALA A 1077 1.04 -34.68 -27.39
C ALA A 1077 1.64 -36.09 -27.52
N ILE A 1078 2.03 -36.51 -28.71
CA ILE A 1078 2.72 -37.79 -28.95
C ILE A 1078 4.13 -37.80 -28.32
N GLU A 1079 4.86 -36.69 -28.35
CA GLU A 1079 6.16 -36.58 -27.68
C GLU A 1079 6.02 -36.62 -26.15
N LEU A 1080 5.07 -35.87 -25.57
CA LEU A 1080 4.78 -35.92 -24.13
C LEU A 1080 4.27 -37.28 -23.68
N LYS A 1081 3.43 -37.96 -24.48
CA LYS A 1081 3.04 -39.36 -24.25
C LYS A 1081 4.25 -40.25 -24.01
N LYS A 1082 5.25 -40.18 -24.88
CA LYS A 1082 6.46 -41.00 -24.76
C LYS A 1082 7.23 -40.69 -23.48
N GLN A 1083 7.40 -39.41 -23.16
CA GLN A 1083 8.06 -38.98 -21.91
C GLN A 1083 7.30 -39.42 -20.66
N VAL A 1084 5.96 -39.45 -20.72
CA VAL A 1084 5.11 -39.97 -19.65
C VAL A 1084 5.24 -41.49 -19.53
N GLU A 1085 5.16 -42.24 -20.63
CA GLU A 1085 5.40 -43.69 -20.66
C GLU A 1085 6.80 -44.05 -20.10
N ASP A 1086 7.84 -43.31 -20.47
CA ASP A 1086 9.20 -43.51 -19.95
C ASP A 1086 9.32 -43.14 -18.46
N SER A 1087 8.53 -42.18 -17.96
CA SER A 1087 8.52 -41.81 -16.54
C SER A 1087 7.92 -42.87 -15.61
N VAL A 1088 6.94 -43.66 -16.07
CA VAL A 1088 6.26 -44.70 -15.27
C VAL A 1088 6.87 -46.10 -15.40
N ARG A 1089 7.74 -46.34 -16.40
CA ARG A 1089 8.50 -47.59 -16.55
C ARG A 1089 9.44 -47.82 -15.38
N ILE A 1090 9.84 -49.08 -15.15
CA ILE A 1090 10.84 -49.46 -14.14
C ILE A 1090 12.14 -48.68 -14.40
N GLY A 1091 12.58 -47.91 -13.39
CA GLY A 1091 13.73 -47.01 -13.49
C GLY A 1091 13.43 -45.60 -14.03
N GLY A 1092 12.19 -45.30 -14.43
CA GLY A 1092 11.71 -43.97 -14.79
C GLY A 1092 11.46 -43.07 -13.57
N SER A 1093 11.32 -41.76 -13.79
CA SER A 1093 11.26 -40.78 -12.70
C SER A 1093 10.10 -40.99 -11.72
N SER A 1094 8.91 -41.35 -12.21
CA SER A 1094 7.73 -41.56 -11.36
C SER A 1094 7.82 -42.90 -10.62
N TYR A 1095 8.41 -43.92 -11.25
CA TYR A 1095 8.75 -45.19 -10.59
C TYR A 1095 9.77 -44.97 -9.46
N SER A 1096 10.84 -44.21 -9.71
CA SER A 1096 11.84 -43.86 -8.69
C SER A 1096 11.25 -43.01 -7.56
N ALA A 1097 10.35 -42.07 -7.85
CA ALA A 1097 9.62 -41.32 -6.83
C ALA A 1097 8.73 -42.23 -5.97
N LEU A 1098 8.05 -43.21 -6.58
CA LEU A 1098 7.25 -44.20 -5.85
C LEU A 1098 8.13 -45.10 -4.96
N MET A 1099 9.27 -45.56 -5.44
CA MET A 1099 10.21 -46.34 -4.62
C MET A 1099 10.78 -45.51 -3.46
N SER A 1100 11.18 -44.26 -3.71
CA SER A 1100 11.63 -43.33 -2.66
C SER A 1100 10.55 -43.05 -1.61
N LEU A 1101 9.27 -43.03 -2.01
CA LEU A 1101 8.13 -42.92 -1.09
C LEU A 1101 7.99 -44.19 -0.24
N VAL A 1102 8.09 -45.38 -0.86
CA VAL A 1102 8.04 -46.67 -0.14
C VAL A 1102 9.18 -46.77 0.87
N ASP A 1103 10.42 -46.46 0.48
CA ASP A 1103 11.59 -46.47 1.37
C ASP A 1103 11.39 -45.50 2.55
N SER A 1104 10.86 -44.31 2.28
CA SER A 1104 10.57 -43.31 3.32
C SER A 1104 9.43 -43.73 4.26
N ILE A 1105 8.43 -44.47 3.77
CA ILE A 1105 7.36 -45.05 4.60
C ILE A 1105 7.90 -46.21 5.46
N MET A 1106 8.79 -47.03 4.91
CA MET A 1106 9.41 -48.17 5.61
C MET A 1106 10.45 -47.74 6.67
N ALA A 1107 10.88 -46.47 6.65
CA ALA A 1107 11.80 -45.88 7.61
C ALA A 1107 11.11 -45.15 8.80
N LEU A 1108 9.77 -45.12 8.82
CA LEU A 1108 8.93 -44.55 9.89
C LEU A 1108 8.48 -45.62 10.90
#